data_AF-A0A939X298-F1
#
_entry.id   AF-A0A939X298-F1
#
_cell.length_a   1.000
_cell.length_b   1.000
_cell.length_c   1.000
_cell.angle_alpha   90.00
_cell.angle_beta   90.00
_cell.angle_gamma   90.00
#
_symmetry.space_group_name_H-M   'P 1'
#
loop_
_entity.id
_entity.type
_entity.pdbx_description
1 polymer ?
#
loop_
_entity_poly.entity_id
_entity_poly.type
_entity_poly.pdbx_seq_one_letter_code
_entity_poly.pdbx_strand_id
1 'polypeptide(L)'
;MNVLKKCLPDVLAVLLFVVLAFAYFFPADIEGRILFRHDASAGRGAGQEGIEYLQKTGERSRWTNALFGGMPTYQMAPSYKSTDKLQQVINAWHLWLPENVWYVFAYLLGFYILLRAFDFRQHLAALGSILWAFSTYFLIIIAAGHIWKVWALAYLPPMIAGLVLAYRGKYLWGFIVTAIFTAFEINANHVQMTYYYGFIMLFLIIAWLVEAVREGQMARFVKATAVSLAAVAIGVCLNLSNLYHTWQYGQESMRGKSELVKQNSANQTSSGLERDYITQWSYGIGETWTLLVPNTKGGASVPLSRNETAMAKADNNFLAIYDQIGQYWGEQPGTSGPVYVGAFVVFLFILGLFIVKGPIKWALLAATILSIMLSWGKNFMGLTDFFLDYVPMYAKFRTVASILVIAEFTIPLLAMLALKKFLEEPEQMKPRMKYVGISFLLTGGIAMLFSLMPSMFFSSFISTSELQALQGLPGEYLQPVMTNLTEMRQAMFTSDALRSFYIILVGTGILLAVAYGKLKKEYAVSIILVLCLVDLWTVNKRYLNDEMFVPKSDREAPQQMTQTDEQILHDKSLDYRVLNLASNTFNENETSYYHKSIGGYHAAKLRRYQEMIEQYISPEMQQMMNAVAEAGGDMTQVAGDSIFPVLNMLNTKYIIFPLQGGQTVPLQNPYTYGNAWFVDKIQYVQNANEEILGVGKINLRHEAVADAKFKTQLGEAVVQDTASIVTIKAYEPNQLTYDVNSGKGGVVVFSEVYYPGWTATIDGEPAELGRVNYILRALNVKPGKHEVVLSFFPKSVKVTETIAYVAYGLLIFVAGCMYEWQRRKKKGEKVEG
;
A
#
# COMPACT_ATOMS: atom_id res chain seq x y z
N MET A 1 23.79 -36.77 -12.88
CA MET A 1 23.83 -37.22 -11.47
C MET A 1 24.49 -36.23 -10.49
N ASN A 2 25.65 -35.64 -10.80
CA ASN A 2 26.36 -34.71 -9.88
C ASN A 2 25.68 -33.34 -9.69
N VAL A 3 24.93 -32.83 -10.68
CA VAL A 3 24.18 -31.58 -10.55
C VAL A 3 22.97 -31.76 -9.62
N LEU A 4 22.22 -32.85 -9.79
CA LEU A 4 21.07 -33.19 -8.96
C LEU A 4 21.45 -33.32 -7.48
N LYS A 5 22.56 -34.03 -7.17
CA LYS A 5 23.09 -34.14 -5.80
C LYS A 5 23.52 -32.79 -5.20
N LYS A 6 24.00 -31.84 -6.01
CA LYS A 6 24.40 -30.50 -5.56
C LYS A 6 23.21 -29.59 -5.29
N CYS A 7 22.14 -29.71 -6.10
CA CYS A 7 20.93 -28.89 -5.96
C CYS A 7 19.92 -29.48 -4.97
N LEU A 8 20.00 -30.77 -4.64
CA LEU A 8 19.06 -31.46 -3.76
C LEU A 8 18.82 -30.73 -2.43
N PRO A 9 19.83 -30.23 -1.69
CA PRO A 9 19.58 -29.53 -0.43
C PRO A 9 18.80 -28.22 -0.60
N ASP A 10 19.04 -27.48 -1.69
CA ASP A 10 18.30 -26.26 -2.01
C ASP A 10 16.86 -26.60 -2.43
N VAL A 11 16.64 -27.69 -3.18
CA VAL A 11 15.30 -28.20 -3.53
C VAL A 11 14.51 -28.63 -2.28
N LEU A 12 15.16 -29.32 -1.34
CA LEU A 12 14.53 -29.70 -0.07
C LEU A 12 14.13 -28.49 0.76
N ALA A 13 14.92 -27.41 0.77
CA ALA A 13 14.55 -26.16 1.43
C ALA A 13 13.30 -25.53 0.79
N VAL A 14 13.24 -25.50 -0.55
CA VAL A 14 12.06 -24.99 -1.28
C VAL A 14 10.81 -25.83 -0.95
N LEU A 15 10.92 -27.16 -0.95
CA LEU A 15 9.81 -28.04 -0.58
C LEU A 15 9.37 -27.82 0.87
N LEU A 16 10.31 -27.65 1.80
CA LEU A 16 9.99 -27.31 3.19
C LEU A 16 9.20 -25.99 3.28
N PHE A 17 9.56 -24.97 2.50
CA PHE A 17 8.84 -23.70 2.51
C PHE A 17 7.40 -23.83 1.99
N VAL A 18 7.19 -24.64 0.95
CA VAL A 18 5.84 -24.95 0.45
C VAL A 18 5.03 -25.65 1.54
N VAL A 19 5.59 -26.67 2.19
CA VAL A 19 4.93 -27.42 3.27
C VAL A 19 4.59 -26.50 4.45
N LEU A 20 5.52 -25.63 4.88
CA LEU A 20 5.28 -24.71 5.99
C LEU A 20 4.20 -23.67 5.67
N ALA A 21 4.20 -23.13 4.45
CA ALA A 21 3.20 -22.18 4.02
C ALA A 21 1.80 -22.82 3.98
N PHE A 22 1.67 -24.03 3.41
CA PHE A 22 0.41 -24.78 3.44
C PHE A 22 -0.01 -25.16 4.87
N ALA A 23 0.93 -25.61 5.70
CA ALA A 23 0.62 -25.98 7.08
C ALA A 23 0.03 -24.80 7.87
N TYR A 24 0.43 -23.57 7.56
CA TYR A 24 -0.09 -22.38 8.23
C TYR A 24 -1.55 -22.09 7.91
N PHE A 25 -1.96 -22.35 6.67
CA PHE A 25 -3.30 -22.10 6.13
C PHE A 25 -4.14 -23.38 5.93
N PHE A 26 -3.68 -24.52 6.46
CA PHE A 26 -4.20 -25.85 6.13
C PHE A 26 -5.74 -25.98 6.27
N PRO A 27 -6.38 -25.53 7.37
CA PRO A 27 -7.84 -25.62 7.49
C PRO A 27 -8.55 -24.80 6.40
N ALA A 28 -8.11 -23.55 6.20
CA ALA A 28 -8.72 -22.64 5.23
C ALA A 28 -8.55 -23.13 3.79
N ASP A 29 -7.36 -23.60 3.41
CA ASP A 29 -7.07 -24.03 2.04
C ASP A 29 -7.80 -25.32 1.65
N ILE A 30 -7.89 -26.31 2.57
CA ILE A 30 -8.62 -27.55 2.31
C ILE A 30 -10.12 -27.31 2.17
N GLU A 31 -10.66 -26.40 2.98
CA GLU A 31 -12.07 -26.03 2.96
C GLU A 31 -12.40 -25.03 1.85
N GLY A 32 -11.41 -24.60 1.05
CA GLY A 32 -11.59 -23.62 -0.02
C GLY A 32 -12.02 -22.23 0.49
N ARG A 33 -11.77 -21.94 1.76
CA ARG A 33 -12.07 -20.63 2.39
C ARG A 33 -10.99 -19.62 2.04
N ILE A 34 -11.40 -18.37 1.92
CA ILE A 34 -10.51 -17.25 1.60
C ILE A 34 -10.61 -16.17 2.66
N LEU A 35 -9.51 -15.44 2.85
CA LEU A 35 -9.44 -14.36 3.82
C LEU A 35 -10.45 -13.27 3.43
N PHE A 36 -11.36 -12.93 4.34
CA PHE A 36 -12.33 -11.86 4.11
C PHE A 36 -11.61 -10.50 4.17
N ARG A 37 -11.75 -9.68 3.12
CA ARG A 37 -11.07 -8.39 3.01
C ARG A 37 -12.03 -7.34 2.49
N HIS A 38 -12.36 -6.35 3.32
CA HIS A 38 -13.22 -5.24 2.91
C HIS A 38 -12.67 -4.50 1.67
N ASP A 39 -11.34 -4.32 1.59
CA ASP A 39 -10.65 -3.70 0.44
C ASP A 39 -10.90 -4.43 -0.90
N ALA A 40 -11.06 -5.76 -0.87
CA ALA A 40 -11.29 -6.54 -2.08
C ALA A 40 -12.71 -6.40 -2.64
N SER A 41 -13.70 -6.12 -1.77
CA SER A 41 -15.08 -5.84 -2.20
C SER A 41 -15.17 -4.47 -2.86
N ALA A 42 -14.56 -3.44 -2.25
CA ALA A 42 -14.51 -2.09 -2.78
C ALA A 42 -13.79 -2.02 -4.15
N GLY A 43 -12.78 -2.85 -4.38
CA GLY A 43 -12.09 -2.95 -5.67
C GLY A 43 -12.96 -3.50 -6.81
N ARG A 44 -14.00 -4.30 -6.50
CA ARG A 44 -14.89 -4.87 -7.54
C ARG A 44 -15.86 -3.83 -8.09
N GLY A 45 -16.53 -3.07 -7.23
CA GLY A 45 -17.43 -2.00 -7.67
C GLY A 45 -16.73 -0.96 -8.52
N ALA A 46 -15.53 -0.54 -8.11
CA ALA A 46 -14.67 0.36 -8.87
C ALA A 46 -14.23 -0.20 -10.24
N GLY A 47 -14.05 -1.52 -10.37
CA GLY A 47 -13.46 -2.16 -11.55
C GLY A 47 -14.45 -2.71 -12.57
N GLN A 48 -15.74 -2.78 -12.25
CA GLN A 48 -16.75 -3.51 -13.02
C GLN A 48 -16.86 -3.02 -14.48
N GLU A 49 -16.97 -1.71 -14.70
CA GLU A 49 -17.03 -1.11 -16.05
C GLU A 49 -15.80 -1.48 -16.90
N GLY A 50 -14.61 -1.50 -16.29
CA GLY A 50 -13.38 -1.87 -16.95
C GLY A 50 -13.32 -3.35 -17.33
N ILE A 51 -13.90 -4.23 -16.49
CA ILE A 51 -13.99 -5.67 -16.74
C ILE A 51 -14.96 -5.94 -17.89
N GLU A 52 -16.15 -5.34 -17.87
CA GLU A 52 -17.15 -5.49 -18.92
C GLU A 52 -16.64 -5.01 -20.27
N TYR A 53 -15.97 -3.85 -20.29
CA TYR A 53 -15.35 -3.32 -21.50
C TYR A 53 -14.29 -4.29 -22.06
N LEU A 54 -13.44 -4.86 -21.20
CA LEU A 54 -12.44 -5.85 -21.60
C LEU A 54 -13.06 -7.13 -22.16
N GLN A 55 -14.14 -7.62 -21.55
CA GLN A 55 -14.85 -8.81 -22.03
C GLN A 55 -15.52 -8.58 -23.39
N LYS A 56 -16.08 -7.39 -23.61
CA LYS A 56 -16.77 -7.02 -24.85
C LYS A 56 -15.81 -6.74 -26.01
N THR A 57 -14.71 -6.03 -25.76
CA THR A 57 -13.83 -5.50 -26.81
C THR A 57 -12.49 -6.23 -26.94
N GLY A 58 -12.07 -6.95 -25.90
CA GLY A 58 -10.71 -7.47 -25.77
C GLY A 58 -9.65 -6.40 -25.44
N GLU A 59 -10.05 -5.13 -25.29
CA GLU A 59 -9.16 -4.02 -24.97
C GLU A 59 -9.31 -3.55 -23.52
N ARG A 60 -8.19 -3.10 -22.93
CA ARG A 60 -8.18 -2.58 -21.56
C ARG A 60 -8.50 -1.10 -21.56
N SER A 61 -9.50 -0.71 -20.76
CA SER A 61 -9.84 0.70 -20.62
C SER A 61 -8.79 1.49 -19.82
N ARG A 62 -8.49 2.72 -20.27
CA ARG A 62 -7.61 3.69 -19.59
C ARG A 62 -8.39 4.77 -18.84
N TRP A 63 -9.69 4.83 -19.03
CA TRP A 63 -10.63 5.70 -18.34
C TRP A 63 -11.83 4.92 -17.81
N THR A 64 -12.44 5.38 -16.73
CA THR A 64 -13.72 4.87 -16.23
C THR A 64 -14.56 6.02 -15.75
N ASN A 65 -15.88 5.96 -15.96
CA ASN A 65 -16.84 6.91 -15.40
C ASN A 65 -17.62 6.33 -14.21
N ALA A 66 -17.25 5.12 -13.75
CA ALA A 66 -17.89 4.45 -12.63
C ALA A 66 -17.73 5.21 -11.30
N LEU A 67 -16.59 5.89 -11.10
CA LEU A 67 -16.27 6.67 -9.90
C LEU A 67 -16.07 8.15 -10.21
N PHE A 68 -16.53 9.02 -9.31
CA PHE A 68 -16.30 10.47 -9.34
C PHE A 68 -16.66 11.11 -10.69
N GLY A 69 -17.65 10.55 -11.38
CA GLY A 69 -18.03 10.96 -12.74
C GLY A 69 -16.93 10.88 -13.81
N GLY A 70 -15.78 10.24 -13.54
CA GLY A 70 -14.69 10.12 -14.51
C GLY A 70 -13.30 10.18 -13.88
N MET A 71 -12.52 9.11 -14.03
CA MET A 71 -11.09 9.13 -13.72
C MET A 71 -10.26 8.11 -14.53
N PRO A 72 -8.95 8.34 -14.69
CA PRO A 72 -8.05 7.36 -15.29
C PRO A 72 -7.94 6.06 -14.46
N THR A 73 -7.85 4.92 -15.15
CA THR A 73 -7.72 3.59 -14.50
C THR A 73 -6.30 3.26 -14.05
N TYR A 74 -5.33 4.17 -14.26
CA TYR A 74 -3.89 3.94 -13.99
C TYR A 74 -3.55 3.52 -12.55
N GLN A 75 -4.35 3.91 -11.56
CA GLN A 75 -4.14 3.54 -10.15
C GLN A 75 -5.22 2.61 -9.59
N MET A 76 -6.24 2.26 -10.40
CA MET A 76 -7.32 1.36 -9.98
C MET A 76 -6.92 -0.10 -10.20
N ALA A 77 -6.49 -0.42 -11.42
CA ALA A 77 -6.00 -1.75 -11.80
C ALA A 77 -4.89 -1.61 -12.86
N PRO A 78 -3.71 -1.06 -12.48
CA PRO A 78 -2.60 -0.84 -13.41
C PRO A 78 -2.21 -2.14 -14.11
N SER A 79 -2.50 -2.23 -15.40
CA SER A 79 -2.19 -3.41 -16.21
C SER A 79 -1.74 -2.99 -17.61
N TYR A 80 -0.58 -3.50 -18.02
CA TYR A 80 0.07 -3.16 -19.29
C TYR A 80 0.50 -4.45 -20.00
N LYS A 81 0.60 -4.44 -21.34
CA LYS A 81 0.93 -5.67 -22.08
C LYS A 81 2.36 -6.13 -21.75
N SER A 82 3.29 -5.19 -21.55
CA SER A 82 4.66 -5.46 -21.13
C SER A 82 4.74 -6.13 -19.74
N THR A 83 3.82 -5.78 -18.84
CA THR A 83 3.75 -6.37 -17.49
C THR A 83 3.08 -7.74 -17.47
N ASP A 84 2.25 -8.09 -18.46
CA ASP A 84 1.61 -9.42 -18.51
C ASP A 84 2.64 -10.55 -18.64
N LYS A 85 3.71 -10.32 -19.42
CA LYS A 85 4.85 -11.26 -19.51
C LYS A 85 5.61 -11.34 -18.19
N LEU A 86 5.81 -10.21 -17.52
CA LEU A 86 6.43 -10.19 -16.19
C LEU A 86 5.59 -11.00 -15.21
N GLN A 87 4.27 -10.86 -15.27
CA GLN A 87 3.33 -11.56 -14.40
C GLN A 87 3.43 -13.08 -14.56
N GLN A 88 3.68 -13.59 -15.76
CA GLN A 88 3.92 -15.03 -15.96
C GLN A 88 5.19 -15.50 -15.23
N VAL A 89 6.27 -14.71 -15.27
CA VAL A 89 7.51 -15.00 -14.53
C VAL A 89 7.28 -14.90 -13.03
N ILE A 90 6.50 -13.92 -12.57
CA ILE A 90 6.08 -13.76 -11.18
C ILE A 90 5.26 -14.98 -10.72
N ASN A 91 4.28 -15.43 -11.51
CA ASN A 91 3.46 -16.59 -11.18
C ASN A 91 4.29 -17.88 -11.12
N ALA A 92 5.28 -18.02 -12.01
CA ALA A 92 6.23 -19.12 -11.97
C ALA A 92 7.12 -19.04 -10.71
N TRP A 93 7.55 -17.85 -10.30
CA TRP A 93 8.27 -17.62 -9.05
C TRP A 93 7.42 -18.02 -7.82
N HIS A 94 6.11 -17.82 -7.88
CA HIS A 94 5.14 -18.23 -6.86
C HIS A 94 4.73 -19.71 -6.92
N LEU A 95 5.24 -20.47 -7.89
CA LEU A 95 4.86 -21.87 -8.14
C LEU A 95 3.34 -22.10 -8.32
N TRP A 96 2.60 -21.07 -8.76
CA TRP A 96 1.14 -21.11 -8.89
C TRP A 96 0.39 -21.58 -7.62
N LEU A 97 0.99 -21.34 -6.45
CA LEU A 97 0.40 -21.70 -5.16
C LEU A 97 -0.84 -20.83 -4.85
N PRO A 98 -1.76 -21.30 -3.98
CA PRO A 98 -2.91 -20.52 -3.54
C PRO A 98 -2.51 -19.16 -2.95
N GLU A 99 -3.42 -18.18 -3.01
CA GLU A 99 -3.11 -16.77 -2.75
C GLU A 99 -2.36 -16.53 -1.43
N ASN A 100 -2.88 -17.04 -0.31
CA ASN A 100 -2.26 -16.80 1.00
C ASN A 100 -0.98 -17.64 1.20
N VAL A 101 -0.94 -18.84 0.61
CA VAL A 101 0.21 -19.76 0.68
C VAL A 101 1.43 -19.15 -0.01
N TRP A 102 1.24 -18.59 -1.20
CA TRP A 102 2.38 -18.08 -1.96
C TRP A 102 3.02 -16.85 -1.29
N TYR A 103 2.26 -16.05 -0.53
CA TYR A 103 2.81 -14.91 0.22
C TYR A 103 3.88 -15.36 1.22
N VAL A 104 3.55 -16.32 2.09
CA VAL A 104 4.49 -16.85 3.09
C VAL A 104 5.64 -17.60 2.41
N PHE A 105 5.34 -18.37 1.35
CA PHE A 105 6.35 -19.04 0.56
C PHE A 105 7.36 -18.05 -0.07
N ALA A 106 6.89 -16.95 -0.65
CA ALA A 106 7.73 -15.95 -1.29
C ALA A 106 8.61 -15.21 -0.28
N TYR A 107 8.11 -14.94 0.94
CA TYR A 107 8.94 -14.42 2.03
C TYR A 107 10.08 -15.39 2.38
N LEU A 108 9.75 -16.67 2.61
CA LEU A 108 10.73 -17.70 2.96
C LEU A 108 11.80 -17.85 1.86
N LEU A 109 11.37 -17.94 0.60
CA LEU A 109 12.25 -18.12 -0.55
C LEU A 109 13.10 -16.87 -0.81
N GLY A 110 12.52 -15.68 -0.71
CA GLY A 110 13.21 -14.42 -0.91
C GLY A 110 14.37 -14.24 0.07
N PHE A 111 14.12 -14.43 1.36
CA PHE A 111 15.16 -14.34 2.39
C PHE A 111 16.17 -15.50 2.32
N TYR A 112 15.75 -16.66 1.79
CA TYR A 112 16.65 -17.79 1.56
C TYR A 112 17.71 -17.41 0.53
N ILE A 113 17.29 -16.84 -0.61
CA ILE A 113 18.22 -16.37 -1.66
C ILE A 113 19.18 -15.33 -1.09
N LEU A 114 18.71 -14.41 -0.26
CA LEU A 114 19.56 -13.44 0.44
C LEU A 114 20.63 -14.11 1.29
N LEU A 115 20.26 -15.04 2.18
CA LEU A 115 21.22 -15.71 3.05
C LEU A 115 22.20 -16.57 2.25
N ARG A 116 21.77 -17.20 1.15
CA ARG A 116 22.67 -17.91 0.23
C ARG A 116 23.65 -16.95 -0.44
N ALA A 117 23.27 -15.73 -0.76
CA ALA A 117 24.18 -14.69 -1.24
C ALA A 117 25.22 -14.28 -0.18
N PHE A 118 24.85 -14.28 1.10
CA PHE A 118 25.75 -14.12 2.27
C PHE A 118 26.55 -15.39 2.66
N ASP A 119 26.62 -16.38 1.78
CA ASP A 119 27.39 -17.62 1.98
C ASP A 119 26.91 -18.52 3.12
N PHE A 120 25.63 -18.47 3.45
CA PHE A 120 25.07 -19.39 4.45
C PHE A 120 24.92 -20.78 3.84
N ARG A 121 25.19 -21.83 4.65
CA ARG A 121 24.81 -23.21 4.30
C ARG A 121 23.29 -23.34 4.25
N GLN A 122 22.78 -24.29 3.46
CA GLN A 122 21.35 -24.42 3.17
C GLN A 122 20.46 -24.52 4.42
N HIS A 123 20.85 -25.31 5.43
CA HIS A 123 20.09 -25.44 6.67
C HIS A 123 20.04 -24.16 7.51
N LEU A 124 21.14 -23.40 7.57
CA LEU A 124 21.15 -22.10 8.25
C LEU A 124 20.39 -21.03 7.46
N ALA A 125 20.47 -21.08 6.13
CA ALA A 125 19.67 -20.21 5.28
C ALA A 125 18.18 -20.49 5.45
N ALA A 126 17.76 -21.76 5.49
CA ALA A 126 16.38 -22.14 5.74
C ALA A 126 15.89 -21.70 7.13
N LEU A 127 16.71 -21.89 8.17
CA LEU A 127 16.43 -21.35 9.51
C LEU A 127 16.20 -19.84 9.46
N GLY A 128 17.16 -19.08 8.91
CA GLY A 128 17.06 -17.63 8.89
C GLY A 128 15.88 -17.10 8.06
N SER A 129 15.50 -17.80 6.99
CA SER A 129 14.27 -17.52 6.24
C SER A 129 13.03 -17.63 7.10
N ILE A 130 12.93 -18.69 7.92
CA ILE A 130 11.80 -18.91 8.81
C ILE A 130 11.73 -17.81 9.87
N LEU A 131 12.87 -17.47 10.49
CA LEU A 131 12.95 -16.41 11.51
C LEU A 131 12.45 -15.07 10.98
N TRP A 132 12.81 -14.72 9.74
CA TRP A 132 12.38 -13.48 9.12
C TRP A 132 10.93 -13.54 8.62
N ALA A 133 10.54 -14.58 7.87
CA ALA A 133 9.21 -14.67 7.27
C ALA A 133 8.10 -14.76 8.31
N PHE A 134 8.39 -15.32 9.49
CA PHE A 134 7.45 -15.42 10.61
C PHE A 134 7.55 -14.25 11.60
N SER A 135 8.37 -13.23 11.35
CA SER A 135 8.22 -11.94 12.06
C SER A 135 6.77 -11.45 11.93
N THR A 136 6.22 -10.96 13.04
CA THR A 136 4.76 -10.80 13.17
C THR A 136 4.20 -9.78 12.19
N TYR A 137 4.97 -8.74 11.89
CA TYR A 137 4.60 -7.70 10.94
C TYR A 137 4.20 -8.26 9.56
N PHE A 138 4.91 -9.27 9.03
CA PHE A 138 4.65 -9.80 7.69
C PHE A 138 3.31 -10.55 7.60
N LEU A 139 2.92 -11.25 8.67
CA LEU A 139 1.65 -11.98 8.74
C LEU A 139 0.48 -11.04 9.06
N ILE A 140 0.71 -10.06 9.94
CA ILE A 140 -0.28 -9.01 10.24
C ILE A 140 -0.69 -8.26 8.99
N ILE A 141 0.26 -7.93 8.10
CA ILE A 141 -0.08 -7.22 6.86
C ILE A 141 -0.91 -8.09 5.92
N ILE A 142 -0.65 -9.40 5.86
CA ILE A 142 -1.48 -10.33 5.08
C ILE A 142 -2.91 -10.30 5.63
N ALA A 143 -3.06 -10.39 6.96
CA ALA A 143 -4.34 -10.31 7.65
C ALA A 143 -5.07 -8.98 7.37
N ALA A 144 -4.35 -7.87 7.40
CA ALA A 144 -4.88 -6.53 7.12
C ALA A 144 -5.20 -6.28 5.64
N GLY A 145 -4.83 -7.18 4.72
CA GLY A 145 -5.16 -7.07 3.31
C GLY A 145 -4.34 -6.06 2.50
N HIS A 146 -3.24 -5.51 3.04
CA HIS A 146 -2.36 -4.61 2.28
C HIS A 146 -1.42 -5.39 1.35
N ILE A 147 -2.00 -6.06 0.35
CA ILE A 147 -1.31 -7.03 -0.51
C ILE A 147 -0.15 -6.43 -1.30
N TRP A 148 -0.26 -5.19 -1.77
CA TRP A 148 0.84 -4.51 -2.45
C TRP A 148 2.10 -4.37 -1.55
N LYS A 149 1.91 -4.19 -0.22
CA LYS A 149 3.03 -4.21 0.74
C LYS A 149 3.63 -5.61 0.86
N VAL A 150 2.79 -6.64 0.91
CA VAL A 150 3.22 -8.04 0.99
C VAL A 150 4.12 -8.40 -0.19
N TRP A 151 3.70 -8.03 -1.40
CA TRP A 151 4.46 -8.32 -2.63
C TRP A 151 5.82 -7.63 -2.61
N ALA A 152 5.86 -6.34 -2.29
CA ALA A 152 7.10 -5.58 -2.21
C ALA A 152 8.06 -6.21 -1.18
N LEU A 153 7.58 -6.50 0.03
CA LEU A 153 8.40 -7.11 1.08
C LEU A 153 8.94 -8.49 0.68
N ALA A 154 8.24 -9.26 -0.16
CA ALA A 154 8.72 -10.55 -0.65
C ALA A 154 9.83 -10.44 -1.71
N TYR A 155 9.84 -9.37 -2.53
CA TYR A 155 10.81 -9.19 -3.62
C TYR A 155 12.07 -8.43 -3.19
N LEU A 156 12.01 -7.69 -2.09
CA LEU A 156 13.13 -6.89 -1.59
C LEU A 156 14.35 -7.72 -1.11
N PRO A 157 14.22 -8.78 -0.29
CA PRO A 157 15.38 -9.61 0.08
C PRO A 157 16.15 -10.19 -1.12
N PRO A 158 15.52 -10.81 -2.13
CA PRO A 158 16.26 -11.31 -3.29
C PRO A 158 16.81 -10.17 -4.17
N MET A 159 16.18 -8.99 -4.23
CA MET A 159 16.79 -7.80 -4.86
C MET A 159 18.12 -7.42 -4.19
N ILE A 160 18.14 -7.35 -2.84
CA ILE A 160 19.37 -7.13 -2.06
C ILE A 160 20.37 -8.27 -2.29
N ALA A 161 19.91 -9.51 -2.39
CA ALA A 161 20.76 -10.66 -2.68
C ALA A 161 21.53 -10.48 -4.00
N GLY A 162 20.90 -9.92 -5.04
CA GLY A 162 21.55 -9.55 -6.29
C GLY A 162 22.70 -8.56 -6.10
N LEU A 163 22.49 -7.52 -5.27
CA LEU A 163 23.54 -6.57 -4.91
C LEU A 163 24.69 -7.27 -4.19
N VAL A 164 24.38 -8.09 -3.18
CA VAL A 164 25.37 -8.88 -2.44
C VAL A 164 26.20 -9.73 -3.40
N LEU A 165 25.58 -10.41 -4.38
CA LEU A 165 26.29 -11.19 -5.39
C LEU A 165 27.22 -10.33 -6.25
N ALA A 166 26.78 -9.15 -6.69
CA ALA A 166 27.58 -8.22 -7.47
C ALA A 166 28.82 -7.74 -6.68
N TYR A 167 28.63 -7.27 -5.43
CA TYR A 167 29.73 -6.84 -4.56
C TYR A 167 30.62 -8.02 -4.12
N ARG A 168 30.10 -9.25 -4.14
CA ARG A 168 30.89 -10.49 -4.00
C ARG A 168 31.68 -10.91 -5.26
N GLY A 169 31.61 -10.13 -6.33
CA GLY A 169 32.32 -10.38 -7.60
C GLY A 169 31.61 -11.33 -8.56
N LYS A 170 30.39 -11.79 -8.22
CA LYS A 170 29.56 -12.66 -9.07
C LYS A 170 28.70 -11.82 -10.02
N TYR A 171 29.33 -11.04 -10.89
CA TYR A 171 28.68 -9.98 -11.69
C TYR A 171 27.48 -10.45 -12.52
N LEU A 172 27.57 -11.61 -13.20
CA LEU A 172 26.46 -12.13 -14.01
C LEU A 172 25.19 -12.38 -13.17
N TRP A 173 25.36 -13.11 -12.06
CA TRP A 173 24.23 -13.42 -11.19
C TRP A 173 23.75 -12.20 -10.40
N GLY A 174 24.67 -11.30 -10.03
CA GLY A 174 24.29 -10.02 -9.45
C GLY A 174 23.43 -9.19 -10.41
N PHE A 175 23.83 -9.11 -11.68
CA PHE A 175 23.06 -8.42 -12.72
C PHE A 175 21.66 -9.03 -12.91
N ILE A 176 21.58 -10.34 -13.16
CA ILE A 176 20.30 -11.03 -13.45
C ILE A 176 19.35 -10.91 -12.26
N VAL A 177 19.81 -11.23 -11.05
CA VAL A 177 18.97 -11.24 -9.85
C VAL A 177 18.52 -9.82 -9.50
N THR A 178 19.41 -8.82 -9.53
CA THR A 178 19.02 -7.43 -9.28
C THR A 178 18.01 -6.95 -10.33
N ALA A 179 18.23 -7.20 -11.63
CA ALA A 179 17.33 -6.71 -12.67
C ALA A 179 15.92 -7.33 -12.57
N ILE A 180 15.82 -8.64 -12.35
CA ILE A 180 14.53 -9.34 -12.23
C ILE A 180 13.79 -8.88 -10.97
N PHE A 181 14.45 -8.84 -9.81
CA PHE A 181 13.77 -8.48 -8.58
C PHE A 181 13.53 -6.97 -8.44
N THR A 182 14.31 -6.10 -9.10
CA THR A 182 13.90 -4.70 -9.29
C THR A 182 12.64 -4.61 -10.14
N ALA A 183 12.51 -5.43 -11.20
CA ALA A 183 11.29 -5.46 -12.00
C ALA A 183 10.09 -5.96 -11.19
N PHE A 184 10.25 -7.00 -10.38
CA PHE A 184 9.17 -7.50 -9.50
C PHE A 184 8.79 -6.48 -8.44
N GLU A 185 9.77 -5.85 -7.81
CA GLU A 185 9.56 -4.82 -6.78
C GLU A 185 8.77 -3.63 -7.31
N ILE A 186 9.10 -3.17 -8.51
CA ILE A 186 8.37 -2.06 -9.15
C ILE A 186 6.97 -2.51 -9.57
N ASN A 187 6.82 -3.76 -10.03
CA ASN A 187 5.51 -4.32 -10.36
C ASN A 187 4.59 -4.45 -9.14
N ALA A 188 5.14 -4.71 -7.95
CA ALA A 188 4.41 -4.69 -6.69
C ALA A 188 3.80 -3.32 -6.34
N ASN A 189 4.18 -2.25 -7.06
CA ASN A 189 3.53 -0.94 -7.05
C ASN A 189 3.45 -0.27 -5.66
N HIS A 190 4.35 -0.60 -4.74
CA HIS A 190 4.37 -0.03 -3.39
C HIS A 190 5.66 0.78 -3.12
N VAL A 191 5.74 1.97 -3.73
CA VAL A 191 6.92 2.85 -3.74
C VAL A 191 7.48 3.16 -2.34
N GLN A 192 6.64 3.28 -1.32
CA GLN A 192 7.09 3.57 0.06
C GLN A 192 7.96 2.45 0.65
N MET A 193 7.66 1.18 0.37
CA MET A 193 8.45 0.05 0.89
C MET A 193 9.79 -0.05 0.16
N THR A 194 9.76 0.10 -1.17
CA THR A 194 10.97 0.20 -2.00
C THR A 194 11.88 1.32 -1.53
N TYR A 195 11.31 2.49 -1.23
CA TYR A 195 12.05 3.65 -0.70
C TYR A 195 12.72 3.35 0.65
N TYR A 196 12.00 2.72 1.60
CA TYR A 196 12.57 2.36 2.91
C TYR A 196 13.73 1.37 2.80
N TYR A 197 13.61 0.35 1.94
CA TYR A 197 14.72 -0.57 1.70
C TYR A 197 15.89 0.08 0.94
N GLY A 198 15.64 1.20 0.27
CA GLY A 198 16.68 2.10 -0.24
C GLY A 198 17.71 2.48 0.84
N PHE A 199 17.28 2.71 2.08
CA PHE A 199 18.20 2.98 3.20
C PHE A 199 19.05 1.76 3.56
N ILE A 200 18.48 0.55 3.57
CA ILE A 200 19.25 -0.69 3.80
C ILE A 200 20.32 -0.83 2.72
N MET A 201 19.95 -0.68 1.45
CA MET A 201 20.88 -0.77 0.32
C MET A 201 21.97 0.29 0.42
N LEU A 202 21.62 1.54 0.74
CA LEU A 202 22.58 2.62 0.94
C LEU A 202 23.60 2.28 2.05
N PHE A 203 23.15 1.86 3.23
CA PHE A 203 24.04 1.50 4.32
C PHE A 203 24.93 0.29 3.98
N LEU A 204 24.41 -0.71 3.28
CA LEU A 204 25.22 -1.85 2.81
C LEU A 204 26.27 -1.44 1.78
N ILE A 205 25.92 -0.57 0.82
CA ILE A 205 26.86 -0.03 -0.17
C ILE A 205 27.96 0.78 0.53
N ILE A 206 27.62 1.61 1.51
CA ILE A 206 28.60 2.34 2.33
C ILE A 206 29.52 1.35 3.07
N ALA A 207 28.96 0.28 3.66
CA ALA A 207 29.77 -0.73 4.32
C ALA A 207 30.75 -1.42 3.36
N TRP A 208 30.31 -1.80 2.15
CA TRP A 208 31.18 -2.39 1.13
C TRP A 208 32.19 -1.38 0.58
N LEU A 209 31.88 -0.09 0.52
CA LEU A 209 32.83 0.95 0.17
C LEU A 209 33.94 1.03 1.21
N VAL A 210 33.59 1.09 2.50
CA VAL A 210 34.56 1.10 3.60
C VAL A 210 35.45 -0.14 3.57
N GLU A 211 34.87 -1.33 3.30
CA GLU A 211 35.61 -2.58 3.12
C GLU A 211 36.57 -2.50 1.92
N ALA A 212 36.08 -2.05 0.76
CA ALA A 212 36.89 -1.93 -0.45
C ALA A 212 38.05 -0.94 -0.32
N VAL A 213 37.86 0.16 0.39
CA VAL A 213 38.92 1.13 0.71
C VAL A 213 39.97 0.49 1.63
N ARG A 214 39.54 -0.21 2.68
CA ARG A 214 40.45 -0.86 3.64
C ARG A 214 41.24 -2.02 3.02
N GLU A 215 40.64 -2.77 2.11
CA GLU A 215 41.25 -3.94 1.47
C GLU A 215 41.92 -3.63 0.12
N GLY A 216 41.88 -2.37 -0.36
CA GLY A 216 42.44 -1.99 -1.66
C GLY A 216 41.68 -2.54 -2.87
N GLN A 217 40.42 -2.94 -2.72
CA GLN A 217 39.60 -3.58 -3.75
C GLN A 217 38.65 -2.63 -4.51
N MET A 218 39.02 -1.35 -4.67
CA MET A 218 38.16 -0.34 -5.30
C MET A 218 37.69 -0.69 -6.72
N ALA A 219 38.52 -1.37 -7.52
CA ALA A 219 38.13 -1.81 -8.86
C ALA A 219 36.94 -2.78 -8.84
N ARG A 220 36.88 -3.67 -7.83
CA ARG A 220 35.76 -4.60 -7.65
C ARG A 220 34.50 -3.86 -7.23
N PHE A 221 34.63 -2.89 -6.31
CA PHE A 221 33.54 -2.03 -5.87
C PHE A 221 32.91 -1.27 -7.05
N VAL A 222 33.72 -0.57 -7.85
CA VAL A 222 33.24 0.22 -9.00
C VAL A 222 32.53 -0.68 -10.02
N LYS A 223 33.10 -1.85 -10.36
CA LYS A 223 32.46 -2.82 -11.25
C LYS A 223 31.12 -3.31 -10.70
N ALA A 224 31.06 -3.64 -9.41
CA ALA A 224 29.84 -4.10 -8.76
C ALA A 224 28.74 -3.03 -8.77
N THR A 225 29.11 -1.78 -8.45
CA THR A 225 28.20 -0.63 -8.50
C THR A 225 27.68 -0.40 -9.92
N ALA A 226 28.55 -0.40 -10.93
CA ALA A 226 28.15 -0.21 -12.33
C ALA A 226 27.20 -1.31 -12.81
N VAL A 227 27.50 -2.58 -12.49
CA VAL A 227 26.63 -3.72 -12.82
C VAL A 227 25.27 -3.60 -12.13
N SER A 228 25.25 -3.19 -10.86
CA SER A 228 24.01 -3.03 -10.09
C SER A 228 23.16 -1.88 -10.65
N LEU A 229 23.76 -0.74 -10.99
CA LEU A 229 23.06 0.39 -11.60
C LEU A 229 22.48 0.02 -12.98
N ALA A 230 23.23 -0.71 -13.80
CA ALA A 230 22.74 -1.20 -15.08
C ALA A 230 21.54 -2.16 -14.91
N ALA A 231 21.62 -3.06 -13.93
CA ALA A 231 20.54 -3.99 -13.61
C ALA A 231 19.28 -3.27 -13.11
N VAL A 232 19.43 -2.30 -12.19
CA VAL A 232 18.32 -1.47 -11.70
C VAL A 232 17.68 -0.68 -12.83
N ALA A 233 18.49 -0.05 -13.70
CA ALA A 233 17.97 0.71 -14.85
C ALA A 233 17.12 -0.17 -15.78
N ILE A 234 17.56 -1.40 -16.06
CA ILE A 234 16.78 -2.36 -16.85
C ILE A 234 15.49 -2.76 -16.12
N GLY A 235 15.57 -3.10 -14.83
CA GLY A 235 14.39 -3.46 -14.02
C GLY A 235 13.33 -2.34 -13.98
N VAL A 236 13.76 -1.08 -13.89
CA VAL A 236 12.91 0.12 -14.01
C VAL A 236 12.28 0.22 -15.39
N CYS A 237 13.07 0.05 -16.45
CA CYS A 237 12.58 0.14 -17.82
C CYS A 237 11.53 -0.92 -18.14
N LEU A 238 11.63 -2.13 -17.58
CA LEU A 238 10.66 -3.22 -17.75
C LEU A 238 9.26 -2.87 -17.22
N ASN A 239 9.15 -1.93 -16.27
CA ASN A 239 7.89 -1.47 -15.69
C ASN A 239 7.61 0.01 -15.98
N LEU A 240 8.28 0.57 -17.00
CA LEU A 240 8.23 2.01 -17.25
C LEU A 240 6.80 2.51 -17.50
N SER A 241 5.96 1.71 -18.15
CA SER A 241 4.55 2.04 -18.36
C SER A 241 3.84 2.28 -17.04
N ASN A 242 3.99 1.38 -16.06
CA ASN A 242 3.35 1.57 -14.76
C ASN A 242 3.89 2.80 -14.02
N LEU A 243 5.22 2.92 -13.93
CA LEU A 243 5.85 4.03 -13.21
C LEU A 243 5.54 5.40 -13.81
N TYR A 244 5.64 5.53 -15.13
CA TYR A 244 5.41 6.80 -15.81
C TYR A 244 3.97 7.28 -15.63
N HIS A 245 2.98 6.39 -15.81
CA HIS A 245 1.58 6.76 -15.66
C HIS A 245 1.18 6.96 -14.20
N THR A 246 1.80 6.26 -13.26
CA THR A 246 1.67 6.55 -11.83
C THR A 246 2.18 7.95 -11.49
N TRP A 247 3.35 8.33 -12.03
CA TRP A 247 3.91 9.68 -11.85
C TRP A 247 3.06 10.76 -12.53
N GLN A 248 2.60 10.50 -13.75
CA GLN A 248 1.71 11.40 -14.50
C GLN A 248 0.40 11.63 -13.74
N TYR A 249 -0.23 10.56 -13.26
CA TYR A 249 -1.45 10.63 -12.47
C TYR A 249 -1.23 11.30 -11.10
N GLY A 250 -0.09 11.03 -10.46
CA GLY A 250 0.25 11.59 -9.16
C GLY A 250 0.24 13.12 -9.14
N GLN A 251 0.57 13.76 -10.26
CA GLN A 251 0.53 15.23 -10.42
C GLN A 251 -0.88 15.81 -10.38
N GLU A 252 -1.88 15.07 -10.88
CA GLU A 252 -3.29 15.50 -10.95
C GLU A 252 -4.14 14.98 -9.77
N SER A 253 -3.55 14.15 -8.91
CA SER A 253 -4.23 13.49 -7.78
C SER A 253 -4.20 14.31 -6.49
N MET A 254 -4.95 13.89 -5.46
CA MET A 254 -4.83 14.41 -4.09
C MET A 254 -3.42 14.28 -3.46
N ARG A 255 -2.45 13.66 -4.14
CA ARG A 255 -1.04 13.60 -3.72
C ARG A 255 -0.15 14.63 -4.44
N GLY A 256 -0.68 15.31 -5.45
CA GLY A 256 -0.04 16.42 -6.17
C GLY A 256 -0.26 17.76 -5.47
N LYS A 257 0.46 18.80 -5.91
CA LYS A 257 0.26 20.16 -5.38
C LYS A 257 -1.13 20.66 -5.78
N SER A 258 -1.85 21.29 -4.85
CA SER A 258 -3.06 22.03 -5.20
C SER A 258 -2.68 23.28 -5.99
N GLU A 259 -3.48 23.63 -7.00
CA GLU A 259 -3.38 24.94 -7.66
C GLU A 259 -4.04 26.05 -6.82
N LEU A 260 -4.80 25.70 -5.78
CA LEU A 260 -5.40 26.64 -4.84
C LEU A 260 -4.36 27.09 -3.81
N VAL A 261 -4.19 28.40 -3.67
CA VAL A 261 -3.34 28.98 -2.62
C VAL A 261 -4.13 29.05 -1.31
N LYS A 262 -3.66 28.35 -0.25
CA LYS A 262 -4.24 28.43 1.12
C LYS A 262 -3.52 29.50 1.97
N GLN A 263 -4.26 30.19 2.85
CA GLN A 263 -3.72 31.29 3.69
C GLN A 263 -2.80 30.86 4.85
N ASN A 264 -2.87 29.60 5.32
CA ASN A 264 -2.01 29.10 6.42
C ASN A 264 -1.07 27.98 5.93
N SER A 265 0.18 28.34 5.64
CA SER A 265 1.21 27.46 5.06
C SER A 265 2.12 26.77 6.09
N ALA A 266 2.02 27.10 7.38
CA ALA A 266 2.95 26.63 8.41
C ALA A 266 2.91 25.10 8.64
N ASN A 267 1.74 24.46 8.46
CA ASN A 267 1.60 23.00 8.63
C ASN A 267 1.79 22.20 7.33
N GLN A 268 2.04 22.86 6.19
CA GLN A 268 2.23 22.18 4.92
C GLN A 268 3.70 21.85 4.65
N THR A 269 3.94 20.64 4.14
CA THR A 269 5.26 20.23 3.64
C THR A 269 5.44 20.61 2.17
N SER A 270 6.67 20.54 1.67
CA SER A 270 7.01 20.80 0.26
C SER A 270 6.28 19.88 -0.75
N SER A 271 5.71 18.77 -0.27
CA SER A 271 4.93 17.81 -1.04
C SER A 271 3.45 18.18 -1.21
N GLY A 272 2.93 19.09 -0.38
CA GLY A 272 1.50 19.40 -0.27
C GLY A 272 0.73 18.60 0.80
N LEU A 273 1.34 17.59 1.43
CA LEU A 273 0.76 16.92 2.61
C LEU A 273 1.04 17.70 3.89
N GLU A 274 0.09 17.65 4.83
CA GLU A 274 0.22 18.26 6.16
C GLU A 274 1.11 17.40 7.08
N ARG A 275 1.90 18.03 7.95
CA ARG A 275 2.81 17.32 8.86
C ARG A 275 2.05 16.37 9.78
N ASP A 276 0.93 16.81 10.34
CA ASP A 276 0.07 16.01 11.22
C ASP A 276 -0.51 14.77 10.52
N TYR A 277 -0.80 14.89 9.22
CA TYR A 277 -1.28 13.76 8.43
C TYR A 277 -0.18 12.71 8.23
N ILE A 278 1.05 13.15 7.98
CA ILE A 278 2.21 12.25 7.81
C ILE A 278 2.52 11.52 9.13
N THR A 279 2.48 12.25 10.24
CA THR A 279 2.79 11.74 11.59
C THR A 279 1.59 11.17 12.34
N GLN A 280 0.41 11.08 11.72
CA GLN A 280 -0.80 10.56 12.35
C GLN A 280 -0.58 9.14 12.92
N TRP A 281 0.11 8.28 12.17
CA TRP A 281 0.49 6.93 12.59
C TRP A 281 1.95 6.90 13.00
N SER A 282 2.19 7.46 14.19
CA SER A 282 3.49 7.51 14.85
C SER A 282 3.57 6.45 15.94
N TYR A 283 4.67 5.72 15.93
CA TYR A 283 4.98 4.67 16.89
C TYR A 283 5.37 5.29 18.24
N GLY A 284 4.79 4.83 19.33
CA GLY A 284 5.16 5.25 20.69
C GLY A 284 6.58 4.80 21.02
N ILE A 285 7.32 5.59 21.79
CA ILE A 285 8.70 5.23 22.19
C ILE A 285 8.70 3.89 22.93
N GLY A 286 7.74 3.70 23.85
CA GLY A 286 7.56 2.45 24.59
C GLY A 286 7.09 1.28 23.72
N GLU A 287 6.49 1.53 22.56
CA GLU A 287 6.10 0.45 21.63
C GLU A 287 7.32 -0.27 21.06
N THR A 288 8.50 0.35 21.02
CA THR A 288 9.77 -0.27 20.56
C THR A 288 10.05 -1.63 21.20
N TRP A 289 9.60 -1.83 22.44
CA TRP A 289 9.73 -3.09 23.15
C TRP A 289 8.89 -4.24 22.56
N THR A 290 7.92 -3.94 21.69
CA THR A 290 7.18 -4.96 20.93
C THR A 290 8.07 -5.79 20.00
N LEU A 291 9.25 -5.29 19.62
CA LEU A 291 10.29 -6.08 18.95
C LEU A 291 10.70 -7.31 19.78
N LEU A 292 10.65 -7.22 21.12
CA LEU A 292 11.07 -8.24 22.10
C LEU A 292 9.90 -8.91 22.84
N VAL A 293 8.83 -8.17 23.14
CA VAL A 293 7.66 -8.66 23.90
C VAL A 293 6.37 -8.22 23.19
N PRO A 294 5.62 -9.13 22.52
CA PRO A 294 4.54 -8.75 21.60
C PRO A 294 3.51 -7.78 22.22
N ASN A 295 2.95 -8.10 23.39
CA ASN A 295 1.92 -7.28 24.03
C ASN A 295 2.43 -6.10 24.88
N THR A 296 3.59 -5.50 24.59
CA THR A 296 4.12 -4.38 25.40
C THR A 296 3.15 -3.19 25.48
N LYS A 297 2.45 -2.88 24.39
CA LYS A 297 1.35 -1.90 24.34
C LYS A 297 0.03 -2.54 23.89
N GLY A 298 -0.11 -3.83 24.14
CA GLY A 298 -1.27 -4.61 23.78
C GLY A 298 -1.20 -5.30 22.42
N GLY A 299 -2.33 -5.90 22.05
CA GLY A 299 -2.49 -6.64 20.81
C GLY A 299 -3.05 -5.78 19.68
N ALA A 300 -3.90 -6.37 18.83
CA ALA A 300 -4.61 -5.65 17.78
C ALA A 300 -5.73 -4.78 18.38
N SER A 301 -6.18 -3.76 17.66
CA SER A 301 -7.33 -2.92 18.00
C SER A 301 -8.66 -3.65 17.80
N VAL A 302 -8.76 -4.87 18.31
CA VAL A 302 -9.98 -5.69 18.43
C VAL A 302 -10.46 -5.65 19.88
N PRO A 303 -11.74 -5.99 20.15
CA PRO A 303 -12.28 -5.98 21.52
C PRO A 303 -11.40 -6.69 22.53
N LEU A 304 -11.24 -6.08 23.71
CA LEU A 304 -10.45 -6.62 24.82
C LEU A 304 -11.02 -7.97 25.30
N SER A 305 -12.34 -8.12 25.21
CA SER A 305 -13.07 -9.36 25.51
C SER A 305 -12.61 -10.60 24.73
N ARG A 306 -11.98 -10.40 23.56
CA ARG A 306 -11.43 -11.50 22.75
C ARG A 306 -10.07 -12.01 23.25
N ASN A 307 -9.52 -11.45 24.32
CA ASN A 307 -8.24 -11.88 24.87
C ASN A 307 -8.42 -12.72 26.13
N GLU A 308 -8.18 -14.02 26.05
CA GLU A 308 -8.34 -14.94 27.19
C GLU A 308 -7.50 -14.55 28.42
N THR A 309 -6.24 -14.14 28.21
CA THR A 309 -5.34 -13.73 29.31
C THR A 309 -5.84 -12.47 30.01
N ALA A 310 -6.39 -11.51 29.26
CA ALA A 310 -7.02 -10.32 29.83
C ALA A 310 -8.29 -10.69 30.59
N MET A 311 -9.14 -11.51 29.98
CA MET A 311 -10.44 -11.91 30.53
C MET A 311 -10.34 -12.74 31.81
N ALA A 312 -9.23 -13.44 32.02
CA ALA A 312 -8.95 -14.09 33.30
C ALA A 312 -8.84 -13.12 34.50
N LYS A 313 -8.71 -11.82 34.25
CA LYS A 313 -8.69 -10.75 35.25
C LYS A 313 -9.89 -9.79 35.14
N ALA A 314 -10.86 -10.06 34.26
CA ALA A 314 -11.99 -9.17 34.03
C ALA A 314 -12.97 -9.17 35.21
N ASP A 315 -13.51 -7.99 35.52
CA ASP A 315 -14.72 -7.87 36.32
C ASP A 315 -15.96 -8.04 35.42
N ASN A 316 -16.80 -9.03 35.75
CA ASN A 316 -18.01 -9.35 34.99
C ASN A 316 -19.02 -8.19 34.91
N ASN A 317 -18.93 -7.19 35.82
CA ASN A 317 -19.80 -6.01 35.80
C ASN A 317 -19.54 -5.09 34.59
N PHE A 318 -18.38 -5.21 33.94
CA PHE A 318 -17.92 -4.28 32.90
C PHE A 318 -17.75 -4.93 31.51
N LEU A 319 -18.29 -6.13 31.29
CA LEU A 319 -18.13 -6.88 30.02
C LEU A 319 -18.51 -6.06 28.78
N ALA A 320 -19.63 -5.32 28.84
CA ALA A 320 -20.07 -4.48 27.73
C ALA A 320 -19.05 -3.37 27.38
N ILE A 321 -18.28 -2.88 28.37
CA ILE A 321 -17.21 -1.90 28.16
C ILE A 321 -16.01 -2.58 27.48
N TYR A 322 -15.66 -3.80 27.88
CA TYR A 322 -14.54 -4.56 27.29
C TYR A 322 -14.80 -5.01 25.84
N ASP A 323 -16.07 -5.09 25.43
CA ASP A 323 -16.45 -5.28 24.03
C ASP A 323 -16.24 -4.03 23.17
N GLN A 324 -16.28 -2.84 23.77
CA GLN A 324 -16.13 -1.55 23.08
C GLN A 324 -14.69 -1.02 23.11
N ILE A 325 -13.90 -1.44 24.10
CA ILE A 325 -12.50 -1.02 24.26
C ILE A 325 -11.56 -2.06 23.64
N GLY A 326 -10.53 -1.58 22.94
CA GLY A 326 -9.57 -2.45 22.26
C GLY A 326 -8.51 -3.06 23.19
N GLN A 327 -7.82 -4.10 22.69
CA GLN A 327 -6.64 -4.64 23.36
C GLN A 327 -5.42 -3.72 23.29
N TYR A 328 -5.41 -2.74 22.38
CA TYR A 328 -4.29 -1.84 22.12
C TYR A 328 -4.40 -0.55 22.93
N TRP A 329 -3.31 -0.13 23.58
CA TRP A 329 -3.24 1.11 24.38
C TRP A 329 -2.00 1.97 24.09
N GLY A 330 -1.42 1.80 22.90
CA GLY A 330 -0.29 2.62 22.45
C GLY A 330 -0.73 4.00 21.94
N GLU A 331 0.18 4.67 21.22
CA GLU A 331 0.01 6.07 20.81
C GLU A 331 -0.48 6.25 19.36
N GLN A 332 -0.63 5.14 18.64
CA GLN A 332 -1.20 5.11 17.30
C GLN A 332 -2.74 5.18 17.37
N PRO A 333 -3.44 5.59 16.30
CA PRO A 333 -4.90 5.51 16.25
C PRO A 333 -5.46 4.08 16.42
N GLY A 334 -4.64 3.09 16.04
CA GLY A 334 -4.91 1.66 16.23
C GLY A 334 -3.76 0.83 15.69
N THR A 335 -3.86 -0.50 15.79
CA THR A 335 -2.90 -1.42 15.17
C THR A 335 -3.56 -2.76 14.83
N SER A 336 -3.05 -3.43 13.79
CA SER A 336 -3.42 -4.81 13.47
C SER A 336 -2.59 -5.84 14.27
N GLY A 337 -1.58 -5.39 15.01
CA GLY A 337 -0.75 -6.20 15.91
C GLY A 337 0.67 -5.64 16.12
N PRO A 338 1.53 -6.32 16.88
CA PRO A 338 2.88 -5.88 17.19
C PRO A 338 3.88 -6.17 16.07
N VAL A 339 4.97 -5.38 16.02
CA VAL A 339 6.15 -5.63 15.17
C VAL A 339 7.14 -6.58 15.86
N TYR A 340 6.65 -7.75 16.29
CA TYR A 340 7.47 -8.71 17.02
C TYR A 340 8.35 -9.54 16.10
N VAL A 341 9.67 -9.43 16.31
CA VAL A 341 10.73 -10.06 15.49
C VAL A 341 11.15 -11.44 16.01
N GLY A 342 10.78 -11.79 17.25
CA GLY A 342 11.19 -13.02 17.93
C GLY A 342 12.19 -12.78 19.06
N ALA A 343 11.88 -13.26 20.27
CA ALA A 343 12.65 -12.95 21.47
C ALA A 343 14.09 -13.47 21.39
N PHE A 344 14.25 -14.71 20.93
CA PHE A 344 15.58 -15.29 20.72
C PHE A 344 16.33 -14.63 19.54
N VAL A 345 15.60 -14.11 18.55
CA VAL A 345 16.19 -13.38 17.42
C VAL A 345 16.79 -12.05 17.90
N VAL A 346 16.10 -11.32 18.76
CA VAL A 346 16.62 -10.10 19.40
C VAL A 346 17.84 -10.40 20.26
N PHE A 347 17.84 -11.50 21.04
CA PHE A 347 19.03 -11.96 21.77
C PHE A 347 20.23 -12.17 20.82
N LEU A 348 20.02 -12.89 19.71
CA LEU A 348 21.07 -13.15 18.71
C LEU A 348 21.55 -11.87 18.03
N PHE A 349 20.65 -10.91 17.79
CA PHE A 349 20.99 -9.59 17.25
C PHE A 349 21.94 -8.83 18.19
N ILE A 350 21.61 -8.73 19.47
CA ILE A 350 22.47 -8.09 20.49
C ILE A 350 23.82 -8.81 20.58
N LEU A 351 23.83 -10.14 20.59
CA LEU A 351 25.06 -10.92 20.56
C LEU A 351 25.90 -10.62 19.31
N GLY A 352 25.23 -10.45 18.17
CA GLY A 352 25.83 -10.11 16.88
C GLY A 352 26.64 -8.82 16.90
N LEU A 353 26.21 -7.81 17.66
CA LEU A 353 26.93 -6.54 17.81
C LEU A 353 28.37 -6.75 18.34
N PHE A 354 28.53 -7.73 19.23
CA PHE A 354 29.81 -8.08 19.85
C PHE A 354 30.64 -9.03 19.00
N ILE A 355 30.03 -10.11 18.48
CA ILE A 355 30.79 -11.20 17.85
C ILE A 355 31.00 -11.03 16.36
N VAL A 356 30.06 -10.39 15.64
CA VAL A 356 30.21 -10.15 14.20
C VAL A 356 31.26 -9.05 13.98
N LYS A 357 32.08 -9.23 12.94
CA LYS A 357 33.14 -8.29 12.55
C LYS A 357 32.81 -7.67 11.19
N GLY A 358 33.47 -6.57 10.86
CA GLY A 358 33.33 -5.89 9.57
C GLY A 358 32.30 -4.77 9.56
N PRO A 359 32.25 -3.98 8.49
CA PRO A 359 31.40 -2.79 8.39
C PRO A 359 29.91 -3.13 8.23
N ILE A 360 29.55 -4.30 7.70
CA ILE A 360 28.16 -4.73 7.51
C ILE A 360 27.37 -4.71 8.83
N LYS A 361 27.97 -5.11 9.96
CA LYS A 361 27.26 -5.08 11.26
C LYS A 361 26.83 -3.67 11.65
N TRP A 362 27.67 -2.68 11.35
CA TRP A 362 27.41 -1.28 11.67
C TRP A 362 26.39 -0.68 10.73
N ALA A 363 26.39 -1.09 9.45
CA ALA A 363 25.33 -0.75 8.52
C ALA A 363 23.96 -1.27 8.98
N LEU A 364 23.88 -2.55 9.39
CA LEU A 364 22.63 -3.13 9.90
C LEU A 364 22.17 -2.45 11.21
N LEU A 365 23.09 -2.16 12.12
CA LEU A 365 22.77 -1.43 13.36
C LEU A 365 22.28 0.00 13.07
N ALA A 366 22.99 0.75 12.22
CA ALA A 366 22.63 2.12 11.86
C ALA A 366 21.25 2.18 11.18
N ALA A 367 20.98 1.25 10.26
CA ALA A 367 19.66 1.12 9.62
C ALA A 367 18.56 0.81 10.64
N THR A 368 18.82 -0.11 11.58
CA THR A 368 17.87 -0.46 12.66
C THR A 368 17.55 0.75 13.52
N ILE A 369 18.57 1.45 14.04
CA ILE A 369 18.41 2.62 14.90
C ILE A 369 17.66 3.73 14.16
N LEU A 370 18.07 4.04 12.93
CA LEU A 370 17.42 5.07 12.12
C LEU A 370 15.93 4.75 11.92
N SER A 371 15.59 3.51 11.58
CA SER A 371 14.20 3.11 11.38
C SER A 371 13.36 3.22 12.64
N ILE A 372 13.87 2.81 13.80
CA ILE A 372 13.16 2.95 15.07
C ILE A 372 12.93 4.44 15.39
N MET A 373 13.97 5.27 15.29
CA MET A 373 13.86 6.70 15.60
C MET A 373 12.89 7.43 14.66
N LEU A 374 12.88 7.10 13.36
CA LEU A 374 11.94 7.69 12.40
C LEU A 374 10.51 7.18 12.58
N SER A 375 10.33 5.93 13.03
CA SER A 375 9.02 5.37 13.31
C SER A 375 8.29 6.13 14.41
N TRP A 376 9.04 6.77 15.32
CA TRP A 376 8.49 7.54 16.43
C TRP A 376 7.72 8.79 16.00
N GLY A 377 7.99 9.34 14.82
CA GLY A 377 7.19 10.42 14.22
C GLY A 377 6.95 11.61 15.16
N LYS A 378 5.68 11.83 15.54
CA LYS A 378 5.24 12.91 16.46
C LYS A 378 5.93 12.86 17.82
N ASN A 379 6.42 11.68 18.24
CA ASN A 379 7.12 11.47 19.49
C ASN A 379 8.61 11.86 19.41
N PHE A 380 9.12 12.17 18.21
CA PHE A 380 10.46 12.71 18.00
C PHE A 380 10.50 13.69 16.81
N MET A 381 9.77 14.81 16.94
CA MET A 381 9.61 15.79 15.87
C MET A 381 10.93 16.37 15.34
N GLY A 382 11.95 16.55 16.19
CA GLY A 382 13.24 17.11 15.74
C GLY A 382 13.90 16.32 14.59
N LEU A 383 13.87 14.99 14.63
CA LEU A 383 14.36 14.16 13.52
C LEU A 383 13.35 14.07 12.39
N THR A 384 12.07 13.97 12.73
CA THR A 384 10.98 13.85 11.74
C THR A 384 10.92 15.08 10.84
N ASP A 385 10.97 16.29 11.40
CA ASP A 385 10.99 17.55 10.66
C ASP A 385 12.22 17.67 9.76
N PHE A 386 13.41 17.29 10.25
CA PHE A 386 14.60 17.23 9.41
C PHE A 386 14.41 16.34 8.19
N PHE A 387 13.79 15.16 8.36
CA PHE A 387 13.50 14.26 7.24
C PHE A 387 12.41 14.81 6.31
N LEU A 388 11.37 15.44 6.85
CA LEU A 388 10.29 16.05 6.06
C LEU A 388 10.80 17.23 5.21
N ASP A 389 11.71 18.03 5.76
CA ASP A 389 12.15 19.27 5.12
C ASP A 389 13.33 19.03 4.16
N TYR A 390 14.23 18.08 4.46
CA TYR A 390 15.49 17.92 3.71
C TYR A 390 15.68 16.60 2.98
N VAL A 391 15.01 15.50 3.41
CA VAL A 391 15.24 14.18 2.81
C VAL A 391 14.27 13.97 1.63
N PRO A 392 14.78 13.76 0.39
CA PRO A 392 13.93 13.66 -0.79
C PRO A 392 12.86 12.59 -0.67
N MET A 393 11.65 12.89 -1.18
CA MET A 393 10.49 12.00 -1.21
C MET A 393 9.90 11.61 0.16
N TYR A 394 10.60 11.80 1.28
CA TYR A 394 10.11 11.38 2.60
C TYR A 394 8.75 12.01 2.94
N ALA A 395 8.61 13.32 2.69
CA ALA A 395 7.36 14.05 2.91
C ALA A 395 6.17 13.62 2.03
N LYS A 396 6.37 12.72 1.06
CA LYS A 396 5.28 12.20 0.19
C LYS A 396 4.57 10.98 0.76
N PHE A 397 5.08 10.39 1.85
CA PHE A 397 4.53 9.17 2.42
C PHE A 397 3.77 9.44 3.71
N ARG A 398 2.70 8.68 3.96
CA ARG A 398 1.97 8.68 5.24
C ARG A 398 2.39 7.47 6.08
N THR A 399 2.09 7.50 7.38
CA THR A 399 2.33 6.38 8.30
C THR A 399 3.81 6.08 8.49
N VAL A 400 4.50 6.99 9.19
CA VAL A 400 5.92 6.86 9.52
C VAL A 400 6.26 5.56 10.25
N ALA A 401 5.35 4.98 11.03
CA ALA A 401 5.55 3.68 11.69
C ALA A 401 5.88 2.53 10.72
N SER A 402 5.46 2.61 9.45
CA SER A 402 5.77 1.58 8.44
C SER A 402 7.26 1.46 8.13
N ILE A 403 8.11 2.41 8.52
CA ILE A 403 9.57 2.31 8.32
C ILE A 403 10.22 1.18 9.15
N LEU A 404 9.52 0.65 10.16
CA LEU A 404 9.97 -0.48 10.99
C LEU A 404 10.22 -1.78 10.19
N VAL A 405 9.74 -1.86 8.94
CA VAL A 405 10.13 -2.93 8.00
C VAL A 405 11.64 -3.07 7.84
N ILE A 406 12.39 -1.97 8.05
CA ILE A 406 13.84 -1.98 8.04
C ILE A 406 14.37 -2.76 9.23
N ALA A 407 13.89 -2.46 10.45
CA ALA A 407 14.29 -3.18 11.66
C ALA A 407 13.92 -4.67 11.58
N GLU A 408 12.71 -4.98 11.10
CA GLU A 408 12.24 -6.35 10.84
C GLU A 408 13.13 -7.12 9.87
N PHE A 409 13.88 -6.43 9.00
CA PHE A 409 14.84 -7.05 8.09
C PHE A 409 16.26 -7.14 8.66
N THR A 410 16.76 -6.04 9.24
CA THR A 410 18.15 -5.92 9.68
C THR A 410 18.42 -6.74 10.94
N ILE A 411 17.44 -6.86 11.84
CA ILE A 411 17.56 -7.62 13.09
C ILE A 411 17.74 -9.12 12.79
N PRO A 412 16.85 -9.81 12.03
CA PRO A 412 17.05 -11.21 11.67
C PRO A 412 18.33 -11.46 10.88
N LEU A 413 18.71 -10.57 9.95
CA LEU A 413 19.93 -10.74 9.17
C LEU A 413 21.18 -10.73 10.05
N LEU A 414 21.31 -9.75 10.97
CA LEU A 414 22.45 -9.71 11.88
C LEU A 414 22.42 -10.83 12.92
N ALA A 415 21.23 -11.21 13.41
CA ALA A 415 21.04 -12.37 14.27
C ALA A 415 21.55 -13.66 13.60
N MET A 416 21.24 -13.86 12.33
CA MET A 416 21.72 -15.01 11.57
C MET A 416 23.22 -14.97 11.29
N LEU A 417 23.81 -13.78 11.06
CA LEU A 417 25.27 -13.63 10.97
C LEU A 417 25.96 -14.00 12.30
N ALA A 418 25.34 -13.62 13.43
CA ALA A 418 25.82 -14.00 14.76
C ALA A 418 25.75 -15.52 14.97
N LEU A 419 24.60 -16.13 14.66
CA LEU A 419 24.38 -17.57 14.80
C LEU A 419 25.32 -18.39 13.90
N LYS A 420 25.49 -17.98 12.64
CA LYS A 420 26.45 -18.61 11.71
C LYS A 420 27.85 -18.61 12.32
N LYS A 421 28.31 -17.46 12.80
CA LYS A 421 29.63 -17.34 13.42
C LYS A 421 29.76 -18.20 14.67
N PHE A 422 28.73 -18.23 15.52
CA PHE A 422 28.73 -19.01 16.74
C PHE A 422 28.84 -20.51 16.47
N LEU A 423 28.12 -21.02 15.46
CA LEU A 423 28.08 -22.44 15.11
C LEU A 423 29.28 -22.90 14.26
N GLU A 424 29.87 -22.02 13.46
CA GLU A 424 31.04 -22.34 12.63
C GLU A 424 32.36 -22.22 13.42
N GLU A 425 32.43 -21.36 14.44
CA GLU A 425 33.62 -21.12 15.26
C GLU A 425 33.39 -21.36 16.78
N PRO A 426 32.83 -22.52 17.21
CA PRO A 426 32.40 -22.72 18.60
C PRO A 426 33.54 -22.65 19.62
N GLU A 427 34.75 -23.08 19.25
CA GLU A 427 35.92 -23.01 20.14
C GLU A 427 36.33 -21.55 20.45
N GLN A 428 36.13 -20.63 19.51
CA GLN A 428 36.39 -19.20 19.71
C GLN A 428 35.30 -18.52 20.55
N MET A 429 34.18 -19.19 20.84
CA MET A 429 33.09 -18.62 21.63
C MET A 429 33.35 -18.75 23.14
N LYS A 430 34.12 -19.74 23.61
CA LYS A 430 34.41 -19.93 25.04
C LYS A 430 35.02 -18.68 25.70
N PRO A 431 36.05 -18.01 25.13
CA PRO A 431 36.59 -16.77 25.70
C PRO A 431 35.63 -15.57 25.60
N ARG A 432 34.58 -15.68 24.78
CA ARG A 432 33.61 -14.62 24.49
C ARG A 432 32.30 -14.80 25.28
N MET A 433 32.24 -15.73 26.23
CA MET A 433 31.01 -16.05 26.97
C MET A 433 30.43 -14.87 27.75
N LYS A 434 31.26 -13.90 28.13
CA LYS A 434 30.78 -12.64 28.73
C LYS A 434 29.76 -11.91 27.84
N TYR A 435 29.93 -11.97 26.51
CA TYR A 435 28.99 -11.32 25.58
C TYR A 435 27.67 -12.07 25.49
N VAL A 436 27.67 -13.40 25.66
CA VAL A 436 26.44 -14.20 25.81
C VAL A 436 25.69 -13.76 27.07
N GLY A 437 26.39 -13.65 28.20
CA GLY A 437 25.83 -13.16 29.46
C GLY A 437 25.28 -11.73 29.36
N ILE A 438 26.02 -10.80 28.75
CA ILE A 438 25.55 -9.42 28.51
C ILE A 438 24.31 -9.41 27.63
N SER A 439 24.30 -10.19 26.55
CA SER A 439 23.13 -10.28 25.64
C SER A 439 21.91 -10.85 26.35
N PHE A 440 22.12 -11.83 27.25
CA PHE A 440 21.06 -12.41 28.06
C PHE A 440 20.48 -11.36 29.03
N LEU A 441 21.33 -10.61 29.73
CA LEU A 441 20.89 -9.55 30.64
C LEU A 441 20.11 -8.44 29.91
N LEU A 442 20.59 -8.02 28.74
CA LEU A 442 19.96 -6.97 27.93
C LEU A 442 18.66 -7.41 27.23
N THR A 443 18.31 -8.69 27.27
CA THR A 443 17.08 -9.21 26.62
C THR A 443 16.24 -10.00 27.60
N GLY A 444 16.67 -11.22 27.96
CA GLY A 444 16.01 -12.04 28.96
C GLY A 444 15.91 -11.34 30.32
N GLY A 445 16.97 -10.67 30.77
CA GLY A 445 16.93 -9.89 32.02
C GLY A 445 15.88 -8.79 31.98
N ILE A 446 15.79 -8.03 30.88
CA ILE A 446 14.76 -7.00 30.70
C ILE A 446 13.36 -7.62 30.64
N ALA A 447 13.17 -8.72 29.90
CA ALA A 447 11.89 -9.42 29.82
C ALA A 447 11.43 -9.93 31.20
N MET A 448 12.36 -10.42 32.03
CA MET A 448 12.06 -10.80 33.41
C MET A 448 11.67 -9.59 34.26
N LEU A 449 12.39 -8.47 34.15
CA LEU A 449 12.05 -7.24 34.86
C LEU A 449 10.67 -6.69 34.45
N PHE A 450 10.34 -6.75 33.17
CA PHE A 450 9.00 -6.40 32.66
C PHE A 450 7.90 -7.27 33.27
N SER A 451 8.16 -8.56 33.45
CA SER A 451 7.19 -9.44 34.12
C SER A 451 7.04 -9.13 35.60
N LEU A 452 8.14 -8.85 36.31
CA LEU A 452 8.12 -8.69 37.78
C LEU A 452 7.65 -7.30 38.22
N MET A 453 7.95 -6.27 37.42
CA MET A 453 7.74 -4.87 37.77
C MET A 453 7.18 -4.07 36.58
N PRO A 454 6.01 -4.46 36.01
CA PRO A 454 5.49 -3.85 34.78
C PRO A 454 5.20 -2.35 34.92
N SER A 455 4.79 -1.90 36.11
CA SER A 455 4.47 -0.49 36.42
C SER A 455 5.70 0.42 36.57
N MET A 456 6.92 -0.15 36.74
CA MET A 456 8.16 0.65 36.80
C MET A 456 8.53 1.21 35.42
N PHE A 457 8.18 0.51 34.35
CA PHE A 457 8.58 0.85 32.98
C PHE A 457 7.47 1.57 32.20
N PHE A 458 6.21 1.36 32.57
CA PHE A 458 5.05 2.01 31.96
C PHE A 458 4.16 2.62 33.04
N SER A 459 4.03 3.95 33.00
CA SER A 459 3.24 4.72 33.97
C SER A 459 1.73 4.56 33.81
N SER A 460 1.27 4.18 32.61
CA SER A 460 -0.15 3.94 32.32
C SER A 460 -0.33 2.79 31.33
N PHE A 461 -1.37 2.00 31.56
CA PHE A 461 -1.90 0.97 30.66
C PHE A 461 -3.19 1.43 29.96
N ILE A 462 -3.49 2.74 30.02
CA ILE A 462 -4.63 3.39 29.40
C ILE A 462 -4.11 4.54 28.55
N SER A 463 -4.54 4.60 27.29
CA SER A 463 -4.14 5.67 26.37
C SER A 463 -4.87 6.98 26.66
N THR A 464 -4.35 8.10 26.16
CA THR A 464 -4.97 9.42 26.37
C THR A 464 -6.35 9.52 25.72
N SER A 465 -6.55 8.90 24.56
CA SER A 465 -7.85 8.85 23.87
C SER A 465 -8.88 8.04 24.64
N GLU A 466 -8.48 6.89 25.21
CA GLU A 466 -9.35 6.09 26.06
C GLU A 466 -9.73 6.82 27.34
N LEU A 467 -8.77 7.53 27.95
CA LEU A 467 -9.03 8.31 29.15
C LEU A 467 -10.06 9.41 28.89
N GLN A 468 -10.01 10.07 27.73
CA GLN A 468 -11.05 11.02 27.31
C GLN A 468 -12.40 10.36 27.06
N ALA A 469 -12.43 9.19 26.41
CA ALA A 469 -13.67 8.45 26.16
C ALA A 469 -14.33 7.98 27.47
N LEU A 470 -13.53 7.51 28.43
CA LEU A 470 -14.00 7.01 29.72
C LEU A 470 -14.51 8.13 30.65
N GLN A 471 -14.09 9.39 30.45
CA GLN A 471 -14.58 10.53 31.23
C GLN A 471 -16.11 10.76 31.09
N GLY A 472 -16.76 10.18 30.09
CA GLY A 472 -18.22 10.19 29.96
C GLY A 472 -18.95 9.26 30.94
N LEU A 473 -18.24 8.36 31.63
CA LEU A 473 -18.83 7.46 32.62
C LEU A 473 -19.12 8.17 33.96
N PRO A 474 -20.17 7.77 34.70
CA PRO A 474 -20.38 8.28 36.05
C PRO A 474 -19.15 8.03 36.94
N GLY A 475 -18.79 9.00 37.78
CA GLY A 475 -17.53 8.98 38.55
C GLY A 475 -17.36 7.76 39.47
N GLU A 476 -18.45 7.12 39.89
CA GLU A 476 -18.45 5.88 40.68
C GLU A 476 -17.90 4.67 39.91
N TYR A 477 -18.10 4.62 38.59
CA TYR A 477 -17.63 3.52 37.73
C TYR A 477 -16.26 3.78 37.09
N LEU A 478 -15.84 5.05 37.01
CA LEU A 478 -14.62 5.44 36.32
C LEU A 478 -13.36 4.78 36.91
N GLN A 479 -13.16 4.90 38.23
CA GLN A 479 -11.96 4.35 38.88
C GLN A 479 -11.93 2.81 38.92
N PRO A 480 -13.05 2.12 39.25
CA PRO A 480 -13.10 0.65 39.13
C PRO A 480 -12.79 0.14 37.73
N VAL A 481 -13.37 0.76 36.69
CA VAL A 481 -13.11 0.38 35.29
C VAL A 481 -11.65 0.60 34.94
N MET A 482 -11.07 1.77 35.27
CA MET A 482 -9.66 2.05 34.99
C MET A 482 -8.70 1.08 35.71
N THR A 483 -9.02 0.72 36.95
CA THR A 483 -8.21 -0.23 37.73
C THR A 483 -8.25 -1.61 37.10
N ASN A 484 -9.45 -2.15 36.82
CA ASN A 484 -9.56 -3.49 36.24
C ASN A 484 -9.01 -3.55 34.80
N LEU A 485 -9.21 -2.51 33.98
CA LEU A 485 -8.56 -2.39 32.66
C LEU A 485 -7.03 -2.47 32.77
N THR A 486 -6.46 -1.79 33.78
CA THR A 486 -5.02 -1.82 34.04
C THR A 486 -4.56 -3.23 34.42
N GLU A 487 -5.26 -3.92 35.31
CA GLU A 487 -4.94 -5.29 35.72
C GLU A 487 -5.01 -6.28 34.53
N MET A 488 -6.06 -6.20 33.71
CA MET A 488 -6.24 -7.02 32.51
C MET A 488 -5.06 -6.85 31.54
N ARG A 489 -4.66 -5.60 31.27
CA ARG A 489 -3.56 -5.29 30.34
C ARG A 489 -2.19 -5.63 30.91
N GLN A 490 -2.00 -5.46 32.21
CA GLN A 490 -0.79 -5.94 32.91
C GLN A 490 -0.66 -7.46 32.81
N ALA A 491 -1.75 -8.22 32.95
CA ALA A 491 -1.73 -9.66 32.78
C ALA A 491 -1.31 -10.07 31.36
N MET A 492 -1.84 -9.40 30.33
CA MET A 492 -1.43 -9.62 28.93
C MET A 492 0.06 -9.35 28.72
N PHE A 493 0.55 -8.20 29.20
CA PHE A 493 1.93 -7.77 29.02
C PHE A 493 2.93 -8.69 29.75
N THR A 494 2.67 -8.97 31.03
CA THR A 494 3.55 -9.79 31.88
C THR A 494 3.61 -11.24 31.42
N SER A 495 2.49 -11.81 30.95
CA SER A 495 2.44 -13.17 30.37
C SER A 495 3.38 -13.30 29.17
N ASP A 496 3.33 -12.32 28.26
CA ASP A 496 4.20 -12.31 27.09
C ASP A 496 5.67 -12.00 27.44
N ALA A 497 5.92 -11.18 28.46
CA ALA A 497 7.27 -10.91 28.95
C ALA A 497 7.92 -12.18 29.54
N LEU A 498 7.17 -12.99 30.31
CA LEU A 498 7.62 -14.30 30.77
C LEU A 498 7.88 -15.26 29.61
N ARG A 499 6.99 -15.29 28.62
CA ARG A 499 7.17 -16.12 27.42
C ARG A 499 8.51 -15.80 26.74
N SER A 500 8.77 -14.52 26.48
CA SER A 500 10.02 -14.05 25.87
C SER A 500 11.24 -14.41 26.72
N PHE A 501 11.17 -14.29 28.05
CA PHE A 501 12.23 -14.71 28.96
C PHE A 501 12.56 -16.20 28.82
N TYR A 502 11.56 -17.08 28.85
CA TYR A 502 11.78 -18.54 28.74
C TYR A 502 12.33 -18.93 27.37
N ILE A 503 11.85 -18.32 26.30
CA ILE A 503 12.39 -18.55 24.94
C ILE A 503 13.87 -18.18 24.88
N ILE A 504 14.26 -17.03 25.43
CA ILE A 504 15.65 -16.58 25.48
C ILE A 504 16.49 -17.50 26.38
N LEU A 505 15.95 -17.94 27.52
CA LEU A 505 16.62 -18.86 28.43
C LEU A 505 16.94 -20.20 27.77
N VAL A 506 15.94 -20.80 27.11
CA VAL A 506 16.11 -22.07 26.37
C VAL A 506 17.09 -21.88 25.22
N GLY A 507 16.92 -20.83 24.41
CA GLY A 507 17.82 -20.53 23.29
C GLY A 507 19.27 -20.32 23.73
N THR A 508 19.48 -19.58 24.83
CA THR A 508 20.80 -19.39 25.44
C THR A 508 21.38 -20.71 25.92
N GLY A 509 20.58 -21.56 26.58
CA GLY A 509 20.97 -22.89 27.00
C GLY A 509 21.46 -23.78 25.84
N ILE A 510 20.80 -23.71 24.68
CA ILE A 510 21.22 -24.42 23.46
C ILE A 510 22.60 -23.93 23.00
N LEU A 511 22.82 -22.61 22.93
CA LEU A 511 24.11 -22.05 22.54
C LEU A 511 25.24 -22.45 23.50
N LEU A 512 24.96 -22.42 24.81
CA LEU A 512 25.91 -22.89 25.82
C LEU A 512 26.24 -24.38 25.63
N ALA A 513 25.23 -25.22 25.40
CA ALA A 513 25.43 -26.65 25.15
C ALA A 513 26.33 -26.90 23.93
N VAL A 514 26.19 -26.12 22.85
CA VAL A 514 27.09 -26.18 21.69
C VAL A 514 28.50 -25.70 22.04
N ALA A 515 28.63 -24.55 22.70
CA ALA A 515 29.93 -23.97 23.04
C ALA A 515 30.77 -24.85 23.98
N TYR A 516 30.12 -25.61 24.86
CA TYR A 516 30.77 -26.58 25.75
C TYR A 516 30.88 -28.00 25.14
N GLY A 517 30.50 -28.19 23.88
CA GLY A 517 30.61 -29.47 23.18
C GLY A 517 29.61 -30.54 23.63
N LYS A 518 28.57 -30.16 24.39
CA LYS A 518 27.49 -31.06 24.85
C LYS A 518 26.43 -31.32 23.79
N LEU A 519 26.34 -30.49 22.74
CA LEU A 519 25.37 -30.61 21.66
C LEU A 519 26.05 -30.43 20.30
N LYS A 520 25.77 -31.32 19.34
CA LYS A 520 26.26 -31.18 17.96
C LYS A 520 25.53 -30.05 17.25
N LYS A 521 26.25 -29.32 16.40
CA LYS A 521 25.73 -28.14 15.68
C LYS A 521 24.52 -28.47 14.78
N GLU A 522 24.48 -29.65 14.16
CA GLU A 522 23.38 -30.07 13.28
C GLU A 522 22.06 -30.20 14.05
N TYR A 523 22.11 -30.77 15.26
CA TYR A 523 20.95 -30.85 16.15
C TYR A 523 20.58 -29.48 16.72
N ALA A 524 21.58 -28.66 17.07
CA ALA A 524 21.32 -27.31 17.57
C ALA A 524 20.53 -26.45 16.58
N VAL A 525 20.86 -26.51 15.28
CA VAL A 525 20.10 -25.79 14.24
C VAL A 525 18.64 -26.25 14.20
N SER A 526 18.40 -27.55 14.30
CA SER A 526 17.04 -28.11 14.26
C SER A 526 16.22 -27.73 15.50
N ILE A 527 16.83 -27.74 16.69
CA ILE A 527 16.16 -27.34 17.94
C ILE A 527 15.87 -25.83 17.94
N ILE A 528 16.82 -25.00 17.47
CA ILE A 528 16.60 -23.55 17.34
C ILE A 528 15.50 -23.27 16.32
N LEU A 529 15.43 -24.03 15.22
CA LEU A 529 14.35 -23.92 14.25
C LEU A 529 12.99 -24.14 14.91
N VAL A 530 12.84 -25.22 15.67
CA VAL A 530 11.58 -25.53 16.38
C VAL A 530 11.28 -24.45 17.42
N LEU A 531 12.25 -24.02 18.21
CA LEU A 531 12.08 -22.98 19.24
C LEU A 531 11.55 -21.67 18.64
N CYS A 532 12.21 -21.16 17.59
CA CYS A 532 11.84 -19.91 16.94
C CYS A 532 10.53 -20.04 16.15
N LEU A 533 10.31 -21.18 15.47
CA LEU A 533 9.08 -21.41 14.73
C LEU A 533 7.88 -21.44 15.70
N VAL A 534 7.97 -22.16 16.82
CA VAL A 534 6.89 -22.20 17.82
C VAL A 534 6.64 -20.83 18.43
N ASP A 535 7.69 -20.09 18.81
CA ASP A 535 7.55 -18.72 19.33
C ASP A 535 6.80 -17.81 18.34
N LEU A 536 7.29 -17.70 17.12
CA LEU A 536 6.72 -16.80 16.13
C LEU A 536 5.33 -17.27 15.66
N TRP A 537 5.15 -18.58 15.41
CA TRP A 537 3.88 -19.14 14.94
C TRP A 537 2.75 -18.94 15.94
N THR A 538 3.01 -19.17 17.23
CA THR A 538 1.99 -19.01 18.28
C THR A 538 1.56 -17.56 18.44
N VAL A 539 2.48 -16.60 18.25
CA VAL A 539 2.13 -15.17 18.23
C VAL A 539 1.37 -14.82 16.95
N ASN A 540 1.82 -15.30 15.78
CA ASN A 540 1.17 -15.02 14.50
C ASN A 540 -0.28 -15.49 14.44
N LYS A 541 -0.58 -16.68 14.98
CA LYS A 541 -1.96 -17.21 15.05
C LYS A 541 -2.88 -16.39 15.98
N ARG A 542 -2.39 -15.38 16.71
CA ARG A 542 -3.26 -14.40 17.39
C ARG A 542 -3.82 -13.33 16.44
N TYR A 543 -3.15 -13.11 15.30
CA TYR A 543 -3.44 -12.00 14.37
C TYR A 543 -3.84 -12.46 12.96
N LEU A 544 -3.45 -13.68 12.56
CA LEU A 544 -3.88 -14.32 11.32
C LEU A 544 -4.30 -15.76 11.64
N ASN A 545 -5.57 -15.94 12.00
CA ASN A 545 -6.14 -17.22 12.41
C ASN A 545 -7.23 -17.70 11.45
N ASP A 546 -7.66 -18.93 11.67
CA ASP A 546 -8.56 -19.64 10.76
C ASP A 546 -10.01 -19.09 10.81
N GLU A 547 -10.39 -18.31 11.83
CA GLU A 547 -11.72 -17.67 11.94
C GLU A 547 -11.86 -16.47 11.00
N MET A 548 -10.75 -15.92 10.50
CA MET A 548 -10.75 -14.79 9.56
C MET A 548 -11.08 -15.21 8.11
N PHE A 549 -11.16 -16.53 7.85
CA PHE A 549 -11.39 -17.08 6.53
C PHE A 549 -12.86 -17.46 6.36
N VAL A 550 -13.47 -16.93 5.31
CA VAL A 550 -14.87 -17.15 4.94
C VAL A 550 -14.95 -18.00 3.67
N PRO A 551 -16.08 -18.71 3.42
CA PRO A 551 -16.32 -19.34 2.14
C PRO A 551 -16.09 -18.40 0.95
N LYS A 552 -15.52 -18.94 -0.15
CA LYS A 552 -15.26 -18.18 -1.37
C LYS A 552 -16.52 -17.51 -1.93
N SER A 553 -17.68 -18.14 -1.79
CA SER A 553 -18.99 -17.58 -2.15
C SER A 553 -19.28 -16.24 -1.48
N ASP A 554 -18.84 -16.01 -0.25
CA ASP A 554 -19.22 -14.82 0.52
C ASP A 554 -18.44 -13.59 0.05
N ARG A 555 -17.22 -13.80 -0.43
CA ARG A 555 -16.40 -12.74 -1.07
C ARG A 555 -16.62 -12.68 -2.58
N GLU A 556 -17.04 -13.74 -3.26
CA GLU A 556 -17.33 -13.73 -4.70
C GLU A 556 -18.78 -13.42 -5.04
N ALA A 557 -19.69 -13.46 -4.06
CA ALA A 557 -21.07 -13.06 -4.24
C ALA A 557 -21.11 -11.67 -4.90
N PRO A 558 -21.83 -11.50 -6.02
CA PRO A 558 -22.06 -10.18 -6.57
C PRO A 558 -22.69 -9.30 -5.48
N GLN A 559 -22.34 -8.02 -5.49
CA GLN A 559 -23.03 -7.01 -4.68
C GLN A 559 -24.54 -7.25 -4.83
N GLN A 560 -25.27 -7.48 -3.74
CA GLN A 560 -26.68 -7.81 -3.89
C GLN A 560 -27.41 -6.58 -4.45
N MET A 561 -28.00 -6.74 -5.64
CA MET A 561 -28.77 -5.68 -6.29
C MET A 561 -29.96 -5.33 -5.38
N THR A 562 -30.12 -4.05 -5.06
CA THR A 562 -31.28 -3.59 -4.29
C THR A 562 -32.47 -3.34 -5.22
N GLN A 563 -33.68 -3.28 -4.66
CA GLN A 563 -34.88 -2.91 -5.43
C GLN A 563 -34.74 -1.49 -6.04
N THR A 564 -34.03 -0.59 -5.35
CA THR A 564 -33.72 0.75 -5.85
C THR A 564 -32.81 0.69 -7.07
N ASP A 565 -31.80 -0.17 -7.06
CA ASP A 565 -30.92 -0.37 -8.22
C ASP A 565 -31.69 -0.90 -9.42
N GLU A 566 -32.56 -1.90 -9.21
CA GLU A 566 -33.41 -2.46 -10.27
C GLU A 566 -34.28 -1.38 -10.93
N GLN A 567 -34.91 -0.52 -10.12
CA GLN A 567 -35.75 0.57 -10.62
C GLN A 567 -34.95 1.59 -11.45
N ILE A 568 -33.73 1.95 -11.02
CA ILE A 568 -32.85 2.85 -11.77
C ILE A 568 -32.42 2.19 -13.09
N LEU A 569 -32.07 0.90 -13.07
CA LEU A 569 -31.60 0.15 -14.25
C LEU A 569 -32.67 -0.05 -15.33
N HIS A 570 -33.94 0.30 -15.08
CA HIS A 570 -34.96 0.39 -16.13
C HIS A 570 -34.66 1.52 -17.13
N ASP A 571 -33.94 2.57 -16.72
CA ASP A 571 -33.45 3.59 -17.63
C ASP A 571 -32.34 3.02 -18.52
N LYS A 572 -32.57 3.03 -19.84
CA LYS A 572 -31.61 2.55 -20.85
C LYS A 572 -30.84 3.68 -21.54
N SER A 573 -30.87 4.88 -20.98
CA SER A 573 -30.05 6.01 -21.43
C SER A 573 -28.56 5.61 -21.44
N LEU A 574 -27.82 6.02 -22.47
CA LEU A 574 -26.42 5.63 -22.67
C LEU A 574 -25.50 6.10 -21.54
N ASP A 575 -25.81 7.26 -20.95
CA ASP A 575 -25.03 7.85 -19.87
C ASP A 575 -25.89 8.72 -18.95
N TYR A 576 -25.70 8.50 -17.64
CA TYR A 576 -26.26 9.27 -16.54
C TYR A 576 -25.48 8.93 -15.26
N ARG A 577 -25.52 9.81 -14.26
CA ARG A 577 -24.87 9.57 -12.96
C ARG A 577 -25.87 9.40 -11.83
N VAL A 578 -25.45 8.63 -10.83
CA VAL A 578 -26.19 8.31 -9.62
C VAL A 578 -25.47 8.87 -8.40
N LEU A 579 -26.22 9.48 -7.50
CA LEU A 579 -25.75 9.95 -6.20
C LEU A 579 -26.36 9.08 -5.10
N ASN A 580 -25.53 8.42 -4.30
CA ASN A 580 -26.01 7.60 -3.18
C ASN A 580 -25.91 8.36 -1.86
N LEU A 581 -27.05 8.73 -1.27
CA LEU A 581 -27.14 9.38 0.04
C LEU A 581 -27.44 8.39 1.18
N ALA A 582 -27.71 7.12 0.86
CA ALA A 582 -28.01 6.09 1.85
C ALA A 582 -26.77 5.44 2.47
N SER A 583 -25.59 5.69 1.89
CA SER A 583 -24.30 5.22 2.37
C SER A 583 -23.33 6.39 2.55
N ASN A 584 -22.09 6.11 2.99
CA ASN A 584 -21.05 7.13 2.98
C ASN A 584 -20.55 7.34 1.55
N THR A 585 -21.19 8.27 0.83
CA THR A 585 -21.03 8.55 -0.61
C THR A 585 -19.58 8.58 -1.10
N PHE A 586 -18.63 9.08 -0.29
CA PHE A 586 -17.23 9.22 -0.67
C PHE A 586 -16.28 8.22 0.02
N ASN A 587 -16.84 7.17 0.60
CA ASN A 587 -16.13 6.09 1.29
C ASN A 587 -16.75 4.70 1.00
N GLU A 588 -17.32 4.54 -0.19
CA GLU A 588 -17.99 3.33 -0.70
C GLU A 588 -17.72 3.22 -2.21
N ASN A 589 -17.70 2.01 -2.75
CA ASN A 589 -17.60 1.73 -4.20
C ASN A 589 -18.73 0.82 -4.71
N GLU A 590 -19.64 0.44 -3.82
CA GLU A 590 -20.75 -0.48 -4.04
C GLU A 590 -21.72 0.05 -5.10
N THR A 591 -22.06 1.34 -5.03
CA THR A 591 -22.89 2.02 -6.04
C THR A 591 -22.29 1.87 -7.44
N SER A 592 -20.96 1.90 -7.54
CA SER A 592 -20.23 1.85 -8.80
C SER A 592 -20.25 0.49 -9.51
N TYR A 593 -20.69 -0.55 -8.79
CA TYR A 593 -20.87 -1.87 -9.38
C TYR A 593 -22.02 -1.88 -10.40
N TYR A 594 -23.10 -1.13 -10.13
CA TYR A 594 -24.29 -1.08 -10.97
C TYR A 594 -24.47 0.24 -11.72
N HIS A 595 -23.92 1.34 -11.19
CA HIS A 595 -24.20 2.69 -11.69
C HIS A 595 -22.92 3.53 -11.82
N LYS A 596 -22.95 4.54 -12.68
CA LYS A 596 -21.89 5.56 -12.73
C LYS A 596 -22.09 6.53 -11.56
N SER A 597 -21.21 6.50 -10.56
CA SER A 597 -21.39 7.23 -9.32
C SER A 597 -20.75 8.62 -9.35
N ILE A 598 -21.45 9.60 -8.77
CA ILE A 598 -20.84 10.88 -8.32
C ILE A 598 -19.91 10.61 -7.13
N GLY A 599 -20.26 9.63 -6.31
CA GLY A 599 -19.47 9.17 -5.18
C GLY A 599 -18.33 8.25 -5.57
N GLY A 600 -17.80 7.55 -4.56
CA GLY A 600 -16.70 6.62 -4.69
C GLY A 600 -15.65 6.74 -3.59
N TYR A 601 -14.89 5.66 -3.38
CA TYR A 601 -13.66 5.65 -2.62
C TYR A 601 -12.45 5.31 -3.49
N HIS A 602 -11.50 6.25 -3.56
CA HIS A 602 -10.16 6.00 -4.09
C HIS A 602 -9.14 6.89 -3.37
N ALA A 603 -8.10 6.25 -2.79
CA ALA A 603 -7.09 6.93 -1.97
C ALA A 603 -6.22 7.96 -2.72
N ALA A 604 -6.30 7.97 -4.05
CA ALA A 604 -5.59 8.91 -4.91
C ALA A 604 -6.52 9.58 -5.93
N LYS A 605 -7.82 9.79 -5.62
CA LYS A 605 -8.75 10.50 -6.52
C LYS A 605 -8.19 11.85 -7.03
N LEU A 606 -8.77 12.39 -8.10
CA LEU A 606 -8.31 13.65 -8.70
C LEU A 606 -8.41 14.81 -7.70
N ARG A 607 -7.37 15.66 -7.64
CA ARG A 607 -7.32 16.81 -6.72
C ARG A 607 -8.49 17.74 -6.92
N ARG A 608 -8.77 18.10 -8.18
CA ARG A 608 -9.87 19.00 -8.55
C ARG A 608 -11.23 18.45 -8.16
N TYR A 609 -11.41 17.13 -8.25
CA TYR A 609 -12.64 16.49 -7.80
C TYR A 609 -12.78 16.57 -6.28
N GLN A 610 -11.70 16.31 -5.52
CA GLN A 610 -11.71 16.50 -4.07
C GLN A 610 -12.02 17.95 -3.67
N GLU A 611 -11.46 18.93 -4.37
CA GLU A 611 -11.74 20.35 -4.12
C GLU A 611 -13.19 20.71 -4.45
N MET A 612 -13.78 20.13 -5.51
CA MET A 612 -15.21 20.24 -5.80
C MET A 612 -16.07 19.57 -4.72
N ILE A 613 -15.63 18.42 -4.18
CA ILE A 613 -16.29 17.74 -3.06
C ILE A 613 -16.37 18.66 -1.84
N GLU A 614 -15.24 19.26 -1.46
CA GLU A 614 -15.13 20.12 -0.29
C GLU A 614 -15.88 21.45 -0.47
N GLN A 615 -15.73 22.07 -1.63
CA GLN A 615 -16.24 23.42 -1.88
C GLN A 615 -17.74 23.44 -2.23
N TYR A 616 -18.25 22.44 -2.96
CA TYR A 616 -19.60 22.47 -3.54
C TYR A 616 -20.40 21.19 -3.33
N ILE A 617 -19.89 20.02 -3.73
CA ILE A 617 -20.71 18.80 -3.78
C ILE A 617 -21.20 18.39 -2.38
N SER A 618 -20.34 18.37 -1.35
CA SER A 618 -20.79 18.00 0.01
C SER A 618 -21.78 19.02 0.60
N PRO A 619 -21.54 20.34 0.51
CA PRO A 619 -22.55 21.33 0.88
C PRO A 619 -23.88 21.18 0.13
N GLU A 620 -23.85 20.99 -1.19
CA GLU A 620 -25.06 20.80 -2.01
C GLU A 620 -25.80 19.51 -1.64
N MET A 621 -25.10 18.41 -1.35
CA MET A 621 -25.70 17.18 -0.86
C MET A 621 -26.46 17.39 0.45
N GLN A 622 -25.86 18.14 1.39
CA GLN A 622 -26.52 18.45 2.67
C GLN A 622 -27.76 19.32 2.47
N GLN A 623 -27.68 20.35 1.63
CA GLN A 623 -28.81 21.22 1.33
C GLN A 623 -29.92 20.48 0.56
N MET A 624 -29.56 19.65 -0.42
CA MET A 624 -30.47 18.78 -1.15
C MET A 624 -31.21 17.85 -0.20
N MET A 625 -30.50 17.17 0.71
CA MET A 625 -31.11 16.23 1.65
C MET A 625 -32.19 16.90 2.51
N ASN A 626 -31.90 18.11 3.00
CA ASN A 626 -32.86 18.90 3.77
C ASN A 626 -34.07 19.32 2.92
N ALA A 627 -33.83 19.88 1.73
CA ALA A 627 -34.89 20.37 0.85
C ALA A 627 -35.81 19.25 0.35
N VAL A 628 -35.25 18.08 0.01
CA VAL A 628 -36.02 16.90 -0.39
C VAL A 628 -36.86 16.37 0.76
N ALA A 629 -36.32 16.35 1.99
CA ALA A 629 -37.06 15.95 3.18
C ALA A 629 -38.23 16.90 3.47
N GLU A 630 -38.01 18.22 3.36
CA GLU A 630 -39.06 19.24 3.51
C GLU A 630 -40.15 19.14 2.44
N ALA A 631 -39.77 18.80 1.20
CA ALA A 631 -40.69 18.58 0.09
C ALA A 631 -41.39 17.20 0.12
N GLY A 632 -41.14 16.37 1.16
CA GLY A 632 -41.73 15.04 1.26
C GLY A 632 -41.31 14.09 0.12
N GLY A 633 -40.15 14.30 -0.49
CA GLY A 633 -39.66 13.53 -1.63
C GLY A 633 -40.15 14.00 -3.02
N ASP A 634 -41.01 15.03 -3.10
CA ASP A 634 -41.42 15.60 -4.39
C ASP A 634 -40.34 16.53 -4.95
N MET A 635 -39.53 16.00 -5.86
CA MET A 635 -38.44 16.73 -6.52
C MET A 635 -38.93 17.95 -7.32
N THR A 636 -40.21 18.06 -7.66
CA THR A 636 -40.74 19.24 -8.39
C THR A 636 -40.93 20.46 -7.49
N GLN A 637 -41.00 20.27 -6.16
CA GLN A 637 -41.11 21.34 -5.16
C GLN A 637 -39.75 21.81 -4.65
N VAL A 638 -38.66 21.16 -5.08
CA VAL A 638 -37.30 21.50 -4.68
C VAL A 638 -36.70 22.47 -5.70
N ALA A 639 -36.15 23.61 -5.26
CA ALA A 639 -35.51 24.58 -6.15
C ALA A 639 -34.12 24.11 -6.62
N GLY A 640 -34.05 22.99 -7.36
CA GLY A 640 -32.82 22.27 -7.65
C GLY A 640 -31.76 23.06 -8.42
N ASP A 641 -32.17 23.97 -9.31
CA ASP A 641 -31.26 24.86 -10.05
C ASP A 641 -30.52 25.86 -9.14
N SER A 642 -31.07 26.17 -7.96
CA SER A 642 -30.44 27.06 -6.98
C SER A 642 -29.76 26.33 -5.83
N ILE A 643 -30.28 25.17 -5.44
CA ILE A 643 -29.80 24.42 -4.27
C ILE A 643 -28.63 23.52 -4.62
N PHE A 644 -28.63 22.89 -5.81
CA PHE A 644 -27.60 21.93 -6.19
C PHE A 644 -27.14 22.03 -7.67
N PRO A 645 -26.79 23.24 -8.16
CA PRO A 645 -26.39 23.42 -9.55
C PRO A 645 -25.12 22.66 -9.95
N VAL A 646 -24.20 22.37 -9.01
CA VAL A 646 -23.00 21.57 -9.32
C VAL A 646 -23.38 20.09 -9.53
N LEU A 647 -24.27 19.52 -8.72
CA LEU A 647 -24.77 18.16 -8.96
C LEU A 647 -25.51 18.05 -10.31
N ASN A 648 -26.23 19.10 -10.72
CA ASN A 648 -26.92 19.16 -12.02
C ASN A 648 -25.94 19.18 -13.21
N MET A 649 -24.87 19.98 -13.12
CA MET A 649 -23.86 20.05 -14.19
C MET A 649 -23.05 18.75 -14.33
N LEU A 650 -23.00 17.93 -13.28
CA LEU A 650 -22.39 16.59 -13.28
C LEU A 650 -23.34 15.50 -13.81
N ASN A 651 -24.46 15.84 -14.46
CA ASN A 651 -25.40 14.88 -15.03
C ASN A 651 -25.95 13.86 -14.00
N THR A 652 -26.17 14.33 -12.76
CA THR A 652 -26.77 13.51 -11.70
C THR A 652 -28.26 13.34 -11.97
N LYS A 653 -28.66 12.19 -12.51
CA LYS A 653 -30.06 11.93 -12.90
C LYS A 653 -30.85 11.21 -11.82
N TYR A 654 -30.20 10.35 -11.05
CA TYR A 654 -30.84 9.59 -9.97
C TYR A 654 -30.14 9.81 -8.64
N ILE A 655 -30.95 9.85 -7.58
CA ILE A 655 -30.50 9.97 -6.19
C ILE A 655 -31.05 8.78 -5.43
N ILE A 656 -30.19 7.98 -4.81
CA ILE A 656 -30.60 6.92 -3.88
C ILE A 656 -30.80 7.58 -2.52
N PHE A 657 -32.05 7.75 -2.12
CA PHE A 657 -32.43 8.46 -0.90
C PHE A 657 -32.71 7.47 0.24
N PRO A 658 -32.17 7.68 1.46
CA PRO A 658 -32.41 6.81 2.60
C PRO A 658 -33.81 7.01 3.19
N LEU A 659 -34.44 5.91 3.60
CA LEU A 659 -35.68 5.88 4.37
C LEU A 659 -35.44 5.27 5.76
N GLN A 660 -36.45 5.34 6.64
CA GLN A 660 -36.39 4.68 7.94
C GLN A 660 -36.25 3.15 7.79
N GLY A 661 -35.57 2.52 8.75
CA GLY A 661 -35.38 1.07 8.75
C GLY A 661 -34.35 0.54 7.73
N GLY A 662 -33.52 1.42 7.15
CA GLY A 662 -32.46 1.02 6.21
C GLY A 662 -32.94 0.74 4.78
N GLN A 663 -34.19 1.09 4.46
CA GLN A 663 -34.70 1.04 3.09
C GLN A 663 -34.22 2.24 2.28
N THR A 664 -34.25 2.13 0.96
CA THR A 664 -33.88 3.21 0.03
C THR A 664 -34.95 3.39 -1.06
N VAL A 665 -34.99 4.56 -1.67
CA VAL A 665 -35.86 4.86 -2.83
C VAL A 665 -35.08 5.65 -3.88
N PRO A 666 -35.30 5.40 -5.18
CA PRO A 666 -34.72 6.24 -6.22
C PRO A 666 -35.56 7.50 -6.43
N LEU A 667 -34.91 8.66 -6.34
CA LEU A 667 -35.48 9.95 -6.74
C LEU A 667 -34.87 10.37 -8.06
N GLN A 668 -35.72 10.76 -9.02
CA GLN A 668 -35.25 11.32 -10.29
C GLN A 668 -35.02 12.82 -10.15
N ASN A 669 -33.87 13.30 -10.60
CA ASN A 669 -33.54 14.72 -10.65
C ASN A 669 -33.98 15.32 -12.01
N PRO A 670 -35.03 16.16 -12.04
CA PRO A 670 -35.47 16.80 -13.28
C PRO A 670 -34.57 17.97 -13.71
N TYR A 671 -33.67 18.45 -12.85
CA TYR A 671 -32.81 19.62 -13.09
C TYR A 671 -31.47 19.27 -13.76
N THR A 672 -31.23 18.01 -14.13
CA THR A 672 -29.98 17.59 -14.79
C THR A 672 -29.74 18.38 -16.08
N TYR A 673 -28.48 18.78 -16.32
CA TYR A 673 -28.10 19.48 -17.56
C TYR A 673 -27.87 18.50 -18.72
N GLY A 674 -27.87 17.20 -18.45
CA GLY A 674 -27.62 16.15 -19.43
C GLY A 674 -26.12 15.94 -19.71
N ASN A 675 -25.83 15.17 -20.77
CA ASN A 675 -24.46 14.76 -21.10
C ASN A 675 -23.60 15.92 -21.63
N ALA A 676 -24.22 16.91 -22.26
CA ALA A 676 -23.57 18.13 -22.72
C ALA A 676 -24.60 19.21 -23.03
N TRP A 677 -24.22 20.48 -22.90
CA TRP A 677 -25.06 21.63 -23.20
C TRP A 677 -24.24 22.79 -23.74
N PHE A 678 -24.90 23.73 -24.42
CA PHE A 678 -24.28 25.00 -24.81
C PHE A 678 -24.40 26.02 -23.69
N VAL A 679 -23.37 26.86 -23.54
CA VAL A 679 -23.43 28.05 -22.68
C VAL A 679 -23.53 29.31 -23.53
N ASP A 680 -24.27 30.28 -23.00
CA ASP A 680 -24.52 31.58 -23.61
C ASP A 680 -23.36 32.55 -23.38
N LYS A 681 -22.64 32.40 -22.27
CA LYS A 681 -21.54 33.27 -21.86
C LYS A 681 -20.41 32.49 -21.20
N ILE A 682 -19.17 32.91 -21.45
CA ILE A 682 -17.98 32.37 -20.80
C ILE A 682 -17.20 33.49 -20.13
N GLN A 683 -16.82 33.30 -18.86
CA GLN A 683 -15.98 34.21 -18.10
C GLN A 683 -14.58 33.64 -17.97
N TYR A 684 -13.58 34.38 -18.45
CA TYR A 684 -12.17 34.02 -18.28
C TYR A 684 -11.58 34.65 -17.01
N VAL A 685 -10.92 33.84 -16.20
CA VAL A 685 -10.30 34.25 -14.93
C VAL A 685 -8.83 33.90 -14.88
N GLN A 686 -8.07 34.51 -13.98
CA GLN A 686 -6.60 34.48 -14.05
C GLN A 686 -5.96 33.25 -13.40
N ASN A 687 -6.68 32.55 -12.51
CA ASN A 687 -6.13 31.44 -11.74
C ASN A 687 -7.22 30.47 -11.25
N ALA A 688 -6.77 29.34 -10.73
CA ALA A 688 -7.61 28.26 -10.20
C ALA A 688 -8.52 28.71 -9.03
N ASN A 689 -8.04 29.60 -8.15
CA ASN A 689 -8.84 30.14 -7.04
C ASN A 689 -10.05 30.93 -7.57
N GLU A 690 -9.85 31.80 -8.56
CA GLU A 690 -10.94 32.55 -9.18
C GLU A 690 -11.89 31.64 -9.97
N GLU A 691 -11.36 30.61 -10.64
CA GLU A 691 -12.17 29.65 -11.42
C GLU A 691 -13.12 28.87 -10.52
N ILE A 692 -12.61 28.25 -9.44
CA ILE A 692 -13.45 27.49 -8.51
C ILE A 692 -14.45 28.40 -7.79
N LEU A 693 -14.05 29.61 -7.37
CA LEU A 693 -14.96 30.55 -6.71
C LEU A 693 -16.01 31.13 -7.66
N GLY A 694 -15.74 31.17 -8.96
CA GLY A 694 -16.66 31.62 -9.98
C GLY A 694 -17.84 30.66 -10.18
N VAL A 695 -17.63 29.35 -9.96
CA VAL A 695 -18.67 28.30 -10.14
C VAL A 695 -19.93 28.62 -9.35
N GLY A 696 -19.81 29.02 -8.07
CA GLY A 696 -20.96 29.36 -7.22
C GLY A 696 -21.55 30.75 -7.43
N LYS A 697 -21.08 31.53 -8.41
CA LYS A 697 -21.51 32.92 -8.66
C LYS A 697 -22.27 33.11 -9.96
N ILE A 698 -22.36 32.06 -10.78
CA ILE A 698 -22.93 32.11 -12.13
C ILE A 698 -24.01 31.06 -12.29
N ASN A 699 -24.93 31.27 -13.25
CA ASN A 699 -25.89 30.24 -13.62
C ASN A 699 -25.21 29.22 -14.55
N LEU A 700 -24.81 28.07 -14.01
CA LEU A 700 -24.03 27.05 -14.73
C LEU A 700 -24.74 26.44 -15.95
N ARG A 701 -26.06 26.63 -16.09
CA ARG A 701 -26.80 26.19 -17.28
C ARG A 701 -26.57 27.11 -18.49
N HIS A 702 -26.31 28.39 -18.23
CA HIS A 702 -26.17 29.44 -19.25
C HIS A 702 -24.78 30.06 -19.30
N GLU A 703 -24.00 29.94 -18.23
CA GLU A 703 -22.69 30.55 -18.08
C GLU A 703 -21.63 29.51 -17.70
N ALA A 704 -20.42 29.71 -18.19
CA ALA A 704 -19.25 28.95 -17.77
C ALA A 704 -18.13 29.87 -17.28
N VAL A 705 -17.32 29.40 -16.35
CA VAL A 705 -16.07 30.07 -15.95
C VAL A 705 -14.88 29.22 -16.37
N ALA A 706 -13.83 29.84 -16.92
CA ALA A 706 -12.65 29.13 -17.40
C ALA A 706 -11.35 29.88 -17.05
N ASP A 707 -10.28 29.13 -16.81
CA ASP A 707 -8.93 29.69 -16.75
C ASP A 707 -8.56 30.36 -18.09
N ALA A 708 -7.99 31.55 -18.03
CA ALA A 708 -7.60 32.36 -19.19
C ALA A 708 -6.69 31.61 -20.17
N LYS A 709 -5.94 30.58 -19.72
CA LYS A 709 -5.14 29.74 -20.63
C LYS A 709 -5.96 29.00 -21.68
N PHE A 710 -7.25 28.75 -21.41
CA PHE A 710 -8.15 28.08 -22.35
C PHE A 710 -8.85 29.07 -23.31
N LYS A 711 -8.55 30.37 -23.24
CA LYS A 711 -9.23 31.38 -24.05
C LYS A 711 -9.06 31.18 -25.55
N THR A 712 -7.85 30.84 -26.01
CA THR A 712 -7.55 30.66 -27.44
C THR A 712 -8.36 29.53 -28.08
N GLN A 713 -8.60 28.47 -27.32
CA GLN A 713 -9.25 27.24 -27.77
C GLN A 713 -10.77 27.25 -27.54
N LEU A 714 -11.27 27.96 -26.52
CA LEU A 714 -12.71 28.07 -26.24
C LEU A 714 -13.35 29.30 -26.90
N GLY A 715 -12.61 30.37 -27.19
CA GLY A 715 -13.14 31.55 -27.87
C GLY A 715 -14.25 32.26 -27.08
N GLU A 716 -15.24 32.82 -27.76
CA GLU A 716 -16.39 33.45 -27.11
C GLU A 716 -17.61 32.52 -27.17
N ALA A 717 -18.42 32.54 -26.11
CA ALA A 717 -19.71 31.84 -26.08
C ALA A 717 -20.79 32.69 -26.76
N VAL A 718 -21.85 32.04 -27.24
CA VAL A 718 -22.91 32.68 -28.02
C VAL A 718 -24.25 32.18 -27.51
N VAL A 719 -25.19 33.12 -27.32
CA VAL A 719 -26.57 32.79 -26.92
C VAL A 719 -27.23 31.91 -27.96
N GLN A 720 -27.65 30.71 -27.56
CA GLN A 720 -28.24 29.72 -28.46
C GLN A 720 -29.74 29.97 -28.73
N ASP A 721 -30.28 29.30 -29.74
CA ASP A 721 -31.72 29.17 -29.93
C ASP A 721 -32.22 27.83 -29.31
N THR A 722 -33.54 27.63 -29.32
CA THR A 722 -34.16 26.42 -28.76
C THR A 722 -33.97 25.16 -29.61
N ALA A 723 -33.43 25.28 -30.83
CA ALA A 723 -33.15 24.16 -31.72
C ALA A 723 -31.70 23.64 -31.56
N SER A 724 -30.84 24.40 -30.89
CA SER A 724 -29.49 23.95 -30.54
C SER A 724 -29.54 22.81 -29.53
N ILE A 725 -28.96 21.66 -29.89
CA ILE A 725 -28.98 20.45 -29.08
C ILE A 725 -27.66 19.70 -29.19
N VAL A 726 -27.26 19.09 -28.08
CA VAL A 726 -26.15 18.14 -28.03
C VAL A 726 -26.66 16.82 -27.47
N THR A 727 -26.50 15.74 -28.21
CA THR A 727 -26.98 14.41 -27.82
C THR A 727 -25.83 13.42 -27.86
N ILE A 728 -25.70 12.59 -26.82
CA ILE A 728 -24.74 11.48 -26.85
C ILE A 728 -25.25 10.39 -27.80
N LYS A 729 -24.43 10.04 -28.78
CA LYS A 729 -24.73 9.05 -29.82
C LYS A 729 -24.16 7.68 -29.46
N ALA A 730 -22.97 7.65 -28.87
CA ALA A 730 -22.31 6.44 -28.41
C ALA A 730 -21.50 6.70 -27.14
N TYR A 731 -21.48 5.71 -26.27
CA TYR A 731 -20.75 5.72 -25.02
C TYR A 731 -19.82 4.51 -24.95
N GLU A 732 -18.54 4.78 -24.80
CA GLU A 732 -17.54 3.85 -24.30
C GLU A 732 -16.64 4.57 -23.29
N PRO A 733 -16.06 3.86 -22.30
CA PRO A 733 -15.25 4.52 -21.28
C PRO A 733 -14.09 5.36 -21.83
N ASN A 734 -13.45 4.94 -22.93
CA ASN A 734 -12.35 5.70 -23.57
C ASN A 734 -12.78 6.58 -24.74
N GLN A 735 -14.04 6.51 -25.18
CA GLN A 735 -14.51 7.21 -26.35
C GLN A 735 -15.98 7.61 -26.22
N LEU A 736 -16.26 8.89 -26.38
CA LEU A 736 -17.61 9.46 -26.30
C LEU A 736 -17.92 10.16 -27.62
N THR A 737 -19.04 9.83 -28.23
CA THR A 737 -19.48 10.43 -29.49
C THR A 737 -20.76 11.22 -29.27
N TYR A 738 -20.77 12.46 -29.72
CA TYR A 738 -21.89 13.38 -29.60
C TYR A 738 -22.30 13.89 -30.98
N ASP A 739 -23.61 13.94 -31.21
CA ASP A 739 -24.18 14.73 -32.30
C ASP A 739 -24.47 16.14 -31.76
N VAL A 740 -23.86 17.14 -32.39
CA VAL A 740 -24.01 18.56 -32.05
C VAL A 740 -24.73 19.26 -33.20
N ASN A 741 -25.80 19.97 -32.89
CA ASN A 741 -26.52 20.79 -33.86
C ASN A 741 -26.70 22.19 -33.29
N SER A 742 -26.21 23.21 -33.99
CA SER A 742 -26.40 24.61 -33.61
C SER A 742 -26.37 25.53 -34.83
N GLY A 743 -27.35 26.44 -34.93
CA GLY A 743 -27.36 27.46 -35.99
C GLY A 743 -26.30 28.56 -35.81
N LYS A 744 -25.69 28.68 -34.63
CA LYS A 744 -24.76 29.77 -34.28
C LYS A 744 -23.35 29.29 -33.89
N GLY A 745 -23.17 27.98 -33.70
CA GLY A 745 -21.96 27.46 -33.06
C GLY A 745 -21.84 27.95 -31.62
N GLY A 746 -20.66 27.86 -31.02
CA GLY A 746 -20.38 28.36 -29.66
C GLY A 746 -19.74 27.31 -28.77
N VAL A 747 -19.71 27.59 -27.46
CA VAL A 747 -19.05 26.73 -26.48
C VAL A 747 -20.00 25.65 -25.98
N VAL A 748 -19.64 24.40 -26.24
CA VAL A 748 -20.28 23.20 -25.68
C VAL A 748 -19.52 22.78 -24.44
N VAL A 749 -20.24 22.63 -23.33
CA VAL A 749 -19.74 22.04 -22.09
C VAL A 749 -20.18 20.58 -22.05
N PHE A 750 -19.24 19.67 -21.85
CA PHE A 750 -19.51 18.26 -21.66
C PHE A 750 -19.53 17.98 -20.16
N SER A 751 -20.53 17.23 -19.69
CA SER A 751 -20.58 16.76 -18.31
C SER A 751 -19.56 15.66 -18.07
N GLU A 752 -18.29 15.91 -18.37
CA GLU A 752 -17.20 14.95 -18.39
C GLU A 752 -15.99 15.55 -17.68
N VAL A 753 -15.43 14.80 -16.72
CA VAL A 753 -14.30 15.29 -15.91
C VAL A 753 -13.08 15.53 -16.79
N TYR A 754 -12.54 16.74 -16.76
CA TYR A 754 -11.33 17.14 -17.47
C TYR A 754 -10.10 16.44 -16.88
N TYR A 755 -9.30 15.84 -17.76
CA TYR A 755 -8.00 15.27 -17.42
C TYR A 755 -7.04 15.40 -18.62
N PRO A 756 -5.76 15.74 -18.42
CA PRO A 756 -4.79 15.84 -19.51
C PRO A 756 -4.62 14.51 -20.28
N GLY A 757 -4.70 14.56 -21.61
CA GLY A 757 -4.52 13.40 -22.49
C GLY A 757 -5.79 12.98 -23.24
N TRP A 758 -6.94 13.55 -22.92
CA TRP A 758 -8.11 13.51 -23.80
C TRP A 758 -7.84 14.29 -25.09
N THR A 759 -8.34 13.77 -26.20
CA THR A 759 -8.28 14.37 -27.53
C THR A 759 -9.70 14.52 -28.07
N ALA A 760 -9.92 15.50 -28.94
CA ALA A 760 -11.20 15.69 -29.60
C ALA A 760 -11.04 15.79 -31.11
N THR A 761 -12.07 15.34 -31.83
CA THR A 761 -12.25 15.63 -33.25
C THR A 761 -13.65 16.18 -33.50
N ILE A 762 -13.76 17.12 -34.44
CA ILE A 762 -15.02 17.63 -34.98
C ILE A 762 -15.05 17.22 -36.45
N ASP A 763 -16.01 16.36 -36.83
CA ASP A 763 -16.13 15.78 -38.17
C ASP A 763 -14.85 15.09 -38.67
N GLY A 764 -14.12 14.45 -37.75
CA GLY A 764 -12.85 13.76 -38.00
C GLY A 764 -11.61 14.65 -37.95
N GLU A 765 -11.76 15.98 -37.93
CA GLU A 765 -10.64 16.92 -37.85
C GLU A 765 -10.25 17.22 -36.38
N PRO A 766 -8.96 17.28 -36.02
CA PRO A 766 -8.52 17.55 -34.65
C PRO A 766 -9.03 18.89 -34.09
N ALA A 767 -9.49 18.86 -32.84
CA ALA A 767 -9.91 20.04 -32.08
C ALA A 767 -9.27 20.08 -30.69
N GLU A 768 -9.00 21.29 -30.18
CA GLU A 768 -8.36 21.50 -28.88
C GLU A 768 -9.38 21.60 -27.73
N LEU A 769 -9.27 20.70 -26.75
CA LEU A 769 -10.17 20.61 -25.59
C LEU A 769 -9.82 21.59 -24.48
N GLY A 770 -10.79 22.40 -24.07
CA GLY A 770 -10.68 23.28 -22.91
C GLY A 770 -11.27 22.72 -21.63
N ARG A 771 -11.03 23.45 -20.55
CA ARG A 771 -11.67 23.20 -19.25
C ARG A 771 -12.53 24.39 -18.86
N VAL A 772 -13.69 24.08 -18.32
CA VAL A 772 -14.61 25.04 -17.72
C VAL A 772 -15.11 24.54 -16.38
N ASN A 773 -15.66 25.45 -15.58
CA ASN A 773 -16.27 25.19 -14.28
C ASN A 773 -15.36 24.36 -13.37
N TYR A 774 -14.06 24.66 -13.43
CA TYR A 774 -12.99 24.03 -12.67
C TYR A 774 -12.69 22.55 -13.00
N ILE A 775 -13.65 21.82 -13.55
CA ILE A 775 -13.60 20.35 -13.63
C ILE A 775 -14.13 19.74 -14.94
N LEU A 776 -14.87 20.48 -15.78
CA LEU A 776 -15.54 19.92 -16.96
C LEU A 776 -14.78 20.20 -18.26
N ARG A 777 -14.92 19.31 -19.24
CA ARG A 777 -14.40 19.49 -20.61
C ARG A 777 -15.29 20.43 -21.41
N ALA A 778 -14.71 21.22 -22.31
CA ALA A 778 -15.46 22.06 -23.23
C ALA A 778 -14.78 22.19 -24.61
N LEU A 779 -15.58 22.45 -25.64
CA LEU A 779 -15.13 22.71 -27.01
C LEU A 779 -15.90 23.87 -27.62
N ASN A 780 -15.24 24.63 -28.48
CA ASN A 780 -15.92 25.56 -29.38
C ASN A 780 -16.26 24.85 -30.69
N VAL A 781 -17.54 24.84 -31.06
CA VAL A 781 -18.03 24.24 -32.31
C VAL A 781 -18.50 25.34 -33.26
N LYS A 782 -18.31 25.12 -34.56
CA LYS A 782 -18.81 26.04 -35.59
C LYS A 782 -20.33 25.89 -35.76
N PRO A 783 -21.00 26.86 -36.43
CA PRO A 783 -22.39 26.69 -36.83
C PRO A 783 -22.55 25.50 -37.77
N GLY A 784 -23.56 24.66 -37.51
CA GLY A 784 -23.90 23.50 -38.33
C GLY A 784 -24.26 22.27 -37.51
N LYS A 785 -24.28 21.13 -38.21
CA LYS A 785 -24.35 19.80 -37.63
C LYS A 785 -22.96 19.20 -37.63
N HIS A 786 -22.51 18.74 -36.48
CA HIS A 786 -21.18 18.23 -36.27
C HIS A 786 -21.22 16.93 -35.47
N GLU A 787 -20.37 15.98 -35.84
CA GLU A 787 -20.05 14.84 -34.99
C GLU A 787 -18.81 15.18 -34.17
N VAL A 788 -18.95 15.17 -32.85
CA VAL A 788 -17.84 15.39 -31.91
C VAL A 788 -17.45 14.08 -31.27
N VAL A 789 -16.18 13.69 -31.40
CA VAL A 789 -15.64 12.49 -30.76
C VAL A 789 -14.57 12.89 -29.76
N LEU A 790 -14.80 12.57 -28.48
CA LEU A 790 -13.81 12.67 -27.42
C LEU A 790 -13.15 11.31 -27.25
N SER A 791 -11.82 11.24 -27.25
CA SER A 791 -11.07 9.99 -27.16
C SER A 791 -9.90 10.07 -26.18
N PHE A 792 -9.69 9.00 -25.40
CA PHE A 792 -8.61 8.85 -24.42
C PHE A 792 -7.68 7.69 -24.78
N PHE A 793 -6.83 7.90 -25.78
CA PHE A 793 -5.79 6.95 -26.20
C PHE A 793 -4.38 7.55 -26.02
N PRO A 794 -3.84 7.56 -24.79
CA PRO A 794 -2.62 8.28 -24.48
C PRO A 794 -1.40 7.69 -25.19
N LYS A 795 -0.76 8.51 -26.05
CA LYS A 795 0.46 8.11 -26.81
C LYS A 795 1.60 7.63 -25.91
N SER A 796 1.68 8.14 -24.68
CA SER A 796 2.67 7.74 -23.67
C SER A 796 2.60 6.26 -23.31
N VAL A 797 1.43 5.61 -23.41
CA VAL A 797 1.31 4.15 -23.19
C VAL A 797 2.12 3.38 -24.23
N LYS A 798 2.00 3.75 -25.51
CA LYS A 798 2.70 3.08 -26.61
C LYS A 798 4.23 3.27 -26.52
N VAL A 799 4.67 4.48 -26.16
CA VAL A 799 6.09 4.80 -26.01
C VAL A 799 6.71 4.00 -24.86
N THR A 800 6.08 4.00 -23.69
CA THR A 800 6.59 3.29 -22.50
C THR A 800 6.58 1.77 -22.69
N GLU A 801 5.57 1.21 -23.36
CA GLU A 801 5.53 -0.21 -23.74
C GLU A 801 6.70 -0.59 -24.64
N THR A 802 6.99 0.24 -25.64
CA THR A 802 8.11 0.00 -26.57
C THR A 802 9.44 -0.04 -25.81
N ILE A 803 9.66 0.89 -24.88
CA ILE A 803 10.85 0.91 -24.03
C ILE A 803 10.94 -0.36 -23.17
N ALA A 804 9.83 -0.80 -22.59
CA ALA A 804 9.80 -2.02 -21.78
C ALA A 804 10.18 -3.27 -22.61
N TYR A 805 9.67 -3.43 -23.83
CA TYR A 805 10.07 -4.54 -24.71
C TYR A 805 11.54 -4.49 -25.14
N VAL A 806 12.08 -3.30 -25.41
CA VAL A 806 13.52 -3.13 -25.66
C VAL A 806 14.33 -3.54 -24.43
N ALA A 807 13.89 -3.18 -23.24
CA ALA A 807 14.56 -3.57 -21.99
C ALA A 807 14.57 -5.09 -21.77
N TYR A 808 13.49 -5.82 -22.12
CA TYR A 808 13.50 -7.29 -22.12
C TYR A 808 14.57 -7.86 -23.05
N GLY A 809 14.66 -7.33 -24.27
CA GLY A 809 15.68 -7.74 -25.24
C GLY A 809 17.10 -7.49 -24.73
N LEU A 810 17.34 -6.32 -24.15
CA LEU A 810 18.62 -5.94 -23.56
C LEU A 810 19.00 -6.82 -22.36
N LEU A 811 18.05 -7.15 -21.48
CA LEU A 811 18.29 -8.04 -20.34
C LEU A 811 18.84 -9.39 -20.81
N ILE A 812 18.15 -10.01 -21.77
CA ILE A 812 18.53 -11.32 -22.32
C ILE A 812 19.88 -11.23 -23.03
N PHE A 813 20.09 -10.19 -23.84
CA PHE A 813 21.33 -9.98 -24.58
C PHE A 813 22.53 -9.81 -23.65
N VAL A 814 22.44 -8.92 -22.67
CA VAL A 814 23.54 -8.65 -21.73
C VAL A 814 23.84 -9.89 -20.88
N ALA A 815 22.80 -10.59 -20.39
CA ALA A 815 22.97 -11.84 -19.66
C ALA A 815 23.67 -12.91 -20.51
N GLY A 816 23.27 -13.05 -21.78
CA GLY A 816 23.89 -13.98 -22.73
C GLY A 816 25.37 -13.66 -23.00
N CYS A 817 25.70 -12.39 -23.25
CA CYS A 817 27.08 -11.94 -23.45
C CYS A 817 27.96 -12.16 -22.22
N MET A 818 27.46 -11.83 -21.02
CA MET A 818 28.18 -12.03 -19.76
C MET A 818 28.38 -13.53 -19.47
N TYR A 819 27.39 -14.38 -19.76
CA TYR A 819 27.51 -15.83 -19.64
C TYR A 819 28.58 -16.40 -20.58
N GLU A 820 28.56 -15.99 -21.85
CA GLU A 820 29.54 -16.44 -22.84
C GLU A 820 30.96 -16.01 -22.47
N TRP A 821 31.13 -14.78 -21.98
CA TRP A 821 32.41 -14.28 -21.50
C TRP A 821 32.95 -15.10 -20.31
N GLN A 822 32.10 -15.40 -19.32
CA GLN A 822 32.48 -16.27 -18.20
C GLN A 822 32.82 -17.70 -18.64
N ARG A 823 32.08 -18.24 -19.62
CA ARG A 823 32.33 -19.56 -20.19
C ARG A 823 33.70 -19.63 -20.86
N ARG A 824 34.07 -18.61 -21.65
CA ARG A 824 35.38 -18.51 -22.31
C ARG A 824 36.52 -18.39 -21.32
N LYS A 825 36.37 -17.54 -20.28
CA LYS A 825 37.39 -17.39 -19.23
C LYS A 825 37.69 -18.71 -18.50
N LYS A 826 36.65 -19.46 -18.12
CA LYS A 826 36.79 -20.79 -17.49
C LYS A 826 37.39 -21.85 -18.41
N LYS A 827 37.26 -21.71 -19.73
CA LYS A 827 37.92 -22.59 -20.70
C LYS A 827 39.41 -22.23 -20.84
N GLY A 828 39.77 -20.95 -20.88
CA GLY A 828 41.17 -20.51 -20.91
C GLY A 828 41.97 -20.96 -19.68
N GLU A 829 41.41 -20.80 -18.48
CA GLU A 829 42.03 -21.25 -17.23
C GLU A 829 42.23 -22.77 -17.12
N LYS A 830 41.53 -23.57 -17.95
CA LYS A 830 41.67 -25.04 -18.03
C LYS A 830 42.66 -25.51 -19.11
N VAL A 831 43.11 -24.62 -19.98
CA VAL A 831 44.08 -24.93 -21.04
C VAL A 831 45.50 -24.53 -20.60
N GLU A 832 45.63 -23.65 -19.60
CA GLU A 832 46.90 -23.17 -19.03
C GLU A 832 47.30 -23.85 -17.71
N GLY A 833 46.50 -24.76 -17.16
CA GLY A 833 46.80 -25.55 -15.96
C GLY A 833 46.57 -27.03 -16.20
#